data_AF-A0A3D0QAM8-F1
#
_entry.id   AF-A0A3D0QAM8-F1
#
_cell.length_a   1.000
_cell.length_b   1.000
_cell.length_c   1.000
_cell.angle_alpha   90.00
_cell.angle_beta   90.00
_cell.angle_gamma   90.00
#
_symmetry.space_group_name_H-M   'P 1'
#
loop_
_entity.id
_entity.type
_entity.pdbx_description
1 polymer ?
#
loop_
_entity_poly.entity_id
_entity_poly.type
_entity_poly.pdbx_seq_one_letter_code
_entity_poly.pdbx_strand_id
1 'polypeptide(L)'
;MEPSRMSYFDRHPNLFRLLFGLISAYLFALAVVSFYRVASKPTDENLFTDPPSSLYVASVIASANAAPDDQLHPGDLIDRIESKRVKTREELDGIVSSPTADEVSVGAIRPATGERKQIRIPKRLLTIETVRDIGPTARIIAVTEGGASDRAGMKIGDLIVRINGQRFKNSLDADRLLAEGQVGKALVYDVLRGNKELALHVTIAAIGVPFSLLVSTLSGTLFILMGVFLGMVRPRYSAARLSGLTFAAFGYFIMAFFARRGAYVDLGLDLIRDVTLIVTVFFAVPLTTHASYYLPLERTELRSKKWILRVGYGLAGAGIIAGVFFSTFGFLSGLVILLLYTLVIALVFRKRASPEYKRLNKVIKTASIVAAVGACVVGIYFGATGQQQNIGYLSPFLLLIPLAHLYTIGRYHLMDLDLRIRRNVQYILVTALWDLAIACAAFQLLYSLQGASLPIPNIRITATSVEILNSPMQHDQRIWLEKGILMLAAIAVVYAGWRVAKRGQRLIDRLFFRAHHDYRTAANELAEVMATKLNMVELARGMVEKISSLLQLKRAGVLFFRDEQVCCCQESYGFDGKSWAEFCISSNEDLTRALQSVRDEASIESLPASIRDAFRTHGFLYLAPIRSKERLVGGLLVGEKRSEAAYQEEDLEFLGVVARQASVAIENAFLYERLAEQERMKHELAIARRIQLASLPQETPLIEGLDIAGASRPALEVGGDYFDYLNGEKGTITVVVGDVSGKGTSAALYMSKVQGIVRSLHAFRLTPKELLVRANQLLCRDMEKSSFVTTITGSFETAARRLVIARAGHLPMYRFDAEHNNVEKITPRGLGLGLEANDTFSSELEERVVSYRPSDVFVFASDGVVEAEKKGGNQFGEEALMKSLWKYSANDAATILRKIMDELKEFSGEEEQHDDQTIVVVKARP
;
A
#
# COMPACT_ATOMS: atom_id res chain seq x y z
N MET A 1 9.56 13.95 -29.51
CA MET A 1 10.71 13.74 -30.42
C MET A 1 10.33 14.28 -31.79
N GLU A 2 11.17 15.11 -32.43
CA GLU A 2 10.97 15.51 -33.84
C GLU A 2 10.91 14.27 -34.76
N PRO A 3 10.01 14.24 -35.77
CA PRO A 3 9.84 13.10 -36.69
C PRO A 3 11.12 12.70 -37.45
N SER A 4 12.04 13.66 -37.66
CA SER A 4 13.30 13.49 -38.37
C SER A 4 14.35 12.66 -37.62
N ARG A 5 14.16 12.39 -36.31
CA ARG A 5 15.14 11.72 -35.44
C ARG A 5 14.77 10.28 -35.05
N MET A 6 13.64 9.76 -35.55
CA MET A 6 13.14 8.41 -35.27
C MET A 6 13.77 7.35 -36.18
N SER A 7 14.33 6.29 -35.58
CA SER A 7 14.83 5.11 -36.29
C SER A 7 13.67 4.33 -36.93
N TYR A 8 13.98 3.48 -37.91
CA TYR A 8 12.97 2.69 -38.65
C TYR A 8 12.00 1.93 -37.73
N PHE A 9 12.53 1.25 -36.71
CA PHE A 9 11.73 0.52 -35.73
C PHE A 9 11.02 1.39 -34.69
N ASP A 10 11.39 2.67 -34.55
CA ASP A 10 10.57 3.62 -33.75
C ASP A 10 9.25 3.91 -34.47
N ARG A 11 9.27 3.91 -35.82
CA ARG A 11 8.09 4.05 -36.68
C ARG A 11 7.32 2.75 -36.88
N HIS A 12 8.02 1.61 -36.83
CA HIS A 12 7.43 0.28 -37.01
C HIS A 12 7.65 -0.65 -35.79
N PRO A 13 7.07 -0.33 -34.61
CA PRO A 13 7.27 -1.11 -33.38
C PRO A 13 6.72 -2.54 -33.46
N ASN A 14 5.65 -2.76 -34.23
CA ASN A 14 5.05 -4.09 -34.39
C ASN A 14 5.95 -5.02 -35.22
N LEU A 15 6.63 -4.47 -36.23
CA LEU A 15 7.62 -5.23 -37.00
C LEU A 15 8.81 -5.64 -36.12
N PHE A 16 9.27 -4.75 -35.23
CA PHE A 16 10.29 -5.13 -34.24
C PHE A 16 9.80 -6.26 -33.33
N ARG A 17 8.59 -6.16 -32.77
CA ARG A 17 8.04 -7.22 -31.90
C ARG A 17 7.99 -8.57 -32.61
N LEU A 18 7.56 -8.59 -33.87
CA LEU A 18 7.50 -9.81 -34.67
C LEU A 18 8.91 -10.38 -34.91
N LEU A 19 9.85 -9.58 -35.41
CA LEU A 19 11.22 -10.05 -35.68
C LEU A 19 11.95 -10.48 -34.39
N PHE A 20 11.86 -9.68 -33.33
CA PHE A 20 12.50 -9.99 -32.06
C PHE A 20 11.87 -11.21 -31.37
N GLY A 21 10.56 -11.37 -31.47
CA GLY A 21 9.85 -12.56 -31.00
C GLY A 21 10.31 -13.81 -31.75
N LEU A 22 10.41 -13.77 -33.08
CA LEU A 22 10.91 -14.87 -33.90
C LEU A 22 12.37 -15.22 -33.56
N ILE A 23 13.25 -14.22 -33.43
CA ILE A 23 14.65 -14.44 -33.05
C ILE A 23 14.74 -15.07 -31.66
N SER A 24 14.00 -14.55 -30.67
CA SER A 24 14.04 -15.07 -29.30
C SER A 24 13.48 -16.48 -29.20
N ALA A 25 12.41 -16.78 -29.94
CA ALA A 25 11.84 -18.12 -30.03
C ALA A 25 12.81 -19.11 -30.71
N TYR A 26 13.47 -18.70 -31.79
CA TYR A 26 14.51 -19.49 -32.46
C TYR A 26 15.67 -19.81 -31.50
N LEU A 27 16.21 -18.80 -30.81
CA LEU A 27 17.28 -18.97 -29.84
C LEU A 27 16.86 -19.92 -28.71
N PHE A 28 15.68 -19.71 -28.14
CA PHE A 28 15.18 -20.55 -27.06
C PHE A 28 14.96 -22.01 -27.51
N ALA A 29 14.31 -22.22 -28.65
CA ALA A 29 14.06 -23.55 -29.20
C ALA A 29 15.38 -24.29 -29.48
N LEU A 30 16.36 -23.63 -30.10
CA LEU A 30 17.67 -24.22 -30.39
C LEU A 30 18.43 -24.58 -29.10
N ALA A 31 18.34 -23.75 -28.06
CA ALA A 31 18.93 -24.02 -26.76
C ALA A 31 18.25 -25.19 -26.04
N VAL A 32 16.92 -25.29 -26.08
CA VAL A 32 16.16 -26.40 -25.48
C VAL A 32 16.45 -27.71 -26.20
N VAL A 33 16.50 -27.71 -27.53
CA VAL A 33 16.89 -28.90 -28.32
C VAL A 33 18.31 -29.33 -27.99
N SER A 34 19.23 -28.38 -27.82
CA SER A 34 20.62 -28.66 -27.41
C SER A 34 20.68 -29.28 -26.01
N PHE A 35 19.93 -28.72 -25.05
CA PHE A 35 19.81 -29.26 -23.71
C PHE A 35 19.24 -30.69 -23.71
N TYR A 36 18.13 -30.91 -24.43
CA TYR A 36 17.50 -32.23 -24.54
C TYR A 36 18.47 -33.27 -25.10
N ARG A 37 19.20 -32.93 -26.17
CA ARG A 37 20.21 -33.82 -26.75
C ARG A 37 21.28 -34.21 -25.74
N VAL A 38 21.81 -33.25 -24.98
CA VAL A 38 22.82 -33.54 -23.94
C VAL A 38 22.23 -34.36 -22.80
N ALA A 39 21.01 -34.05 -22.35
CA ALA A 39 20.29 -34.77 -21.30
C ALA A 39 19.96 -36.22 -21.67
N SER A 40 19.70 -36.46 -22.96
CA SER A 40 19.32 -37.77 -23.52
C SER A 40 20.51 -38.67 -23.86
N LYS A 41 21.75 -38.15 -23.82
CA LYS A 41 22.95 -38.96 -24.07
C LYS A 41 23.31 -39.78 -22.82
N PRO A 42 23.60 -41.09 -22.95
CA PRO A 42 24.12 -41.87 -21.84
C PRO A 42 25.41 -41.24 -21.32
N THR A 43 25.51 -41.05 -20.01
CA THR A 43 26.70 -40.45 -19.37
C THR A 43 27.51 -41.54 -18.71
N ASP A 44 28.68 -41.85 -19.28
CA ASP A 44 29.79 -42.41 -18.51
C ASP A 44 30.66 -41.24 -18.04
N GLU A 45 30.96 -41.20 -16.74
CA GLU A 45 31.69 -40.09 -16.11
C GLU A 45 33.21 -40.26 -16.20
N ASN A 46 33.67 -41.36 -16.78
CA ASN A 46 35.08 -41.66 -16.95
C ASN A 46 35.75 -40.74 -17.98
N LEU A 47 37.02 -40.41 -17.74
CA LEU A 47 37.90 -39.92 -18.80
C LEU A 47 38.80 -41.06 -19.28
N PHE A 48 38.91 -41.21 -20.60
CA PHE A 48 39.88 -42.09 -21.23
C PHE A 48 40.61 -41.38 -22.39
N THR A 49 41.82 -41.85 -22.69
CA THR A 49 42.69 -41.28 -23.72
C THR A 49 43.35 -42.38 -24.53
N ASP A 50 43.82 -42.06 -25.73
CA ASP A 50 44.67 -43.00 -26.48
C ASP A 50 45.96 -43.31 -25.68
N PRO A 51 46.30 -44.60 -25.50
CA PRO A 51 47.57 -44.97 -24.91
C PRO A 51 48.74 -44.53 -25.80
N PRO A 52 49.95 -44.40 -25.24
CA PRO A 52 51.14 -44.00 -26.00
C PRO A 52 51.49 -44.96 -27.15
N SER A 53 51.13 -46.24 -27.02
CA SER A 53 51.36 -47.32 -28.00
C SER A 53 50.33 -48.44 -27.82
N SER A 54 50.24 -49.34 -28.80
CA SER A 54 49.50 -50.60 -28.69
C SER A 54 50.39 -51.77 -28.26
N LEU A 55 51.66 -51.52 -27.95
CA LEU A 55 52.64 -52.52 -27.55
C LEU A 55 52.54 -52.83 -26.07
N TYR A 56 52.01 -54.00 -25.76
CA TYR A 56 51.64 -54.43 -24.42
C TYR A 56 52.55 -55.56 -23.92
N VAL A 57 53.16 -55.39 -22.75
CA VAL A 57 53.99 -56.44 -22.14
C VAL A 57 53.08 -57.56 -21.62
N ALA A 58 53.23 -58.77 -22.18
CA ALA A 58 52.40 -59.94 -21.89
C ALA A 58 52.98 -60.85 -20.79
N SER A 59 54.31 -60.90 -20.66
CA SER A 59 55.02 -61.63 -19.62
C SER A 59 56.12 -60.75 -19.01
N VAL A 60 56.61 -61.09 -17.82
CA VAL A 60 57.70 -60.34 -17.18
C VAL A 60 58.92 -60.32 -18.10
N ILE A 61 59.51 -59.14 -18.33
CA ILE A 61 60.76 -58.98 -19.08
C ILE A 61 61.81 -58.37 -18.16
N ALA A 62 62.87 -59.13 -17.88
CA ALA A 62 63.95 -58.74 -16.98
C ALA A 62 65.31 -59.00 -17.63
N SER A 63 66.30 -58.17 -17.31
CA SER A 63 67.70 -58.50 -17.61
C SER A 63 68.22 -59.57 -16.65
N ALA A 64 69.19 -60.38 -17.08
CA ALA A 64 69.68 -61.55 -16.35
C ALA A 64 70.27 -61.23 -14.94
N ASN A 65 70.60 -59.96 -14.67
CA ASN A 65 71.14 -59.47 -13.40
C ASN A 65 70.30 -58.31 -12.78
N ALA A 66 69.04 -58.16 -13.18
CA ALA A 66 68.18 -57.06 -12.75
C ALA A 66 67.72 -57.20 -11.28
N ALA A 67 67.76 -56.10 -10.52
CA ALA A 67 67.06 -55.99 -9.25
C ALA A 67 65.53 -56.17 -9.47
N PRO A 68 64.74 -56.58 -8.45
CA PRO A 68 63.31 -56.81 -8.60
C PRO A 68 62.53 -55.61 -9.19
N ASP A 69 63.02 -54.39 -8.96
CA ASP A 69 62.41 -53.15 -9.46
C ASP A 69 62.77 -52.81 -10.92
N ASP A 70 63.73 -53.52 -11.52
CA ASP A 70 64.31 -53.26 -12.84
C ASP A 70 63.80 -54.27 -13.89
N GLN A 71 62.49 -54.53 -13.84
CA GLN A 71 61.77 -55.43 -14.74
C GLN A 71 60.53 -54.73 -15.33
N LEU A 72 60.18 -55.08 -16.57
CA LEU A 72 58.88 -54.74 -17.16
C LEU A 72 57.87 -55.78 -16.72
N HIS A 73 56.72 -55.32 -16.22
CA HIS A 73 55.68 -56.19 -15.71
C HIS A 73 54.57 -56.38 -16.75
N PRO A 74 53.86 -57.53 -16.73
CA PRO A 74 52.66 -57.72 -17.52
C PRO A 74 51.67 -56.59 -17.27
N GLY A 75 51.27 -55.86 -18.31
CA GLY A 75 50.51 -54.62 -18.12
C GLY A 75 51.17 -53.36 -18.63
N ASP A 76 52.49 -53.32 -18.66
CA ASP A 76 53.22 -52.12 -19.06
C ASP A 76 53.12 -51.88 -20.58
N LEU A 77 52.98 -50.62 -20.99
CA LEU A 77 52.89 -50.21 -22.39
C LEU A 77 54.23 -49.65 -22.87
N ILE A 78 54.81 -50.20 -23.94
CA ILE A 78 56.11 -49.75 -24.47
C ILE A 78 55.92 -48.47 -25.28
N ASP A 79 56.37 -47.31 -24.78
CA ASP A 79 56.28 -46.01 -25.49
C ASP A 79 57.52 -45.76 -26.35
N ARG A 80 58.71 -46.21 -25.91
CA ARG A 80 59.98 -45.89 -26.58
C ARG A 80 60.98 -47.04 -26.62
N ILE A 81 61.79 -47.06 -27.66
CA ILE A 81 63.00 -47.89 -27.76
C ILE A 81 64.14 -47.03 -28.31
N GLU A 82 65.30 -47.02 -27.64
CA GLU A 82 66.46 -46.22 -28.03
C GLU A 82 66.11 -44.73 -28.29
N SER A 83 65.27 -44.18 -27.41
CA SER A 83 64.72 -42.82 -27.50
C SER A 83 63.76 -42.54 -28.67
N LYS A 84 63.52 -43.49 -29.58
CA LYS A 84 62.48 -43.40 -30.62
C LYS A 84 61.14 -43.84 -30.06
N ARG A 85 60.04 -43.15 -30.41
CA ARG A 85 58.69 -43.61 -30.08
C ARG A 85 58.31 -44.80 -30.95
N VAL A 86 57.66 -45.79 -30.34
CA VAL A 86 57.21 -47.00 -31.03
C VAL A 86 55.74 -47.20 -30.68
N LYS A 87 54.88 -47.27 -31.69
CA LYS A 87 53.43 -47.34 -31.53
C LYS A 87 52.85 -48.69 -31.88
N THR A 88 53.39 -49.37 -32.90
CA THR A 88 52.86 -50.62 -33.46
C THR A 88 53.91 -51.73 -33.48
N ARG A 89 53.46 -52.97 -33.68
CA ARG A 89 54.36 -54.12 -33.83
C ARG A 89 55.33 -54.00 -35.00
N GLU A 90 54.90 -53.45 -36.13
CA GLU A 90 55.75 -53.27 -37.31
C GLU A 90 56.97 -52.37 -37.01
N GLU A 91 56.75 -51.28 -36.25
CA GLU A 91 57.83 -50.39 -35.81
C GLU A 91 58.77 -51.07 -34.83
N LEU A 92 58.24 -51.92 -33.93
CA LEU A 92 59.03 -52.72 -33.00
C LEU A 92 59.91 -53.74 -33.74
N ASP A 93 59.31 -54.52 -34.64
CA ASP A 93 60.01 -55.59 -35.37
C ASP A 93 61.09 -55.02 -36.30
N GLY A 94 60.88 -53.82 -36.86
CA GLY A 94 61.91 -53.09 -37.61
C GLY A 94 63.11 -52.66 -36.76
N ILE A 95 62.91 -52.35 -35.48
CA ILE A 95 63.99 -52.02 -34.53
C ILE A 95 64.71 -53.30 -34.06
N VAL A 96 63.97 -54.38 -33.80
CA VAL A 96 64.53 -55.67 -33.39
C VAL A 96 65.38 -56.29 -34.51
N SER A 97 64.97 -56.13 -35.77
CA SER A 97 65.68 -56.65 -36.95
C SER A 97 66.89 -55.81 -37.39
N SER A 98 67.13 -54.65 -36.76
CA SER A 98 68.24 -53.76 -37.08
C SER A 98 69.58 -54.28 -36.49
N PRO A 99 70.72 -54.18 -37.20
CA PRO A 99 72.04 -54.68 -36.76
C PRO A 99 72.69 -53.88 -35.60
N THR A 100 71.91 -53.11 -34.84
CA THR A 100 72.36 -52.39 -33.63
C THR A 100 72.64 -53.34 -32.46
N ALA A 101 73.18 -52.81 -31.34
CA ALA A 101 73.56 -53.58 -30.14
C ALA A 101 72.54 -54.64 -29.68
N ASP A 102 73.03 -55.75 -29.12
CA ASP A 102 72.21 -56.89 -28.65
C ASP A 102 71.25 -56.53 -27.49
N GLU A 103 71.56 -55.45 -26.76
CA GLU A 103 70.67 -54.85 -25.76
C GLU A 103 70.10 -53.52 -26.25
N VAL A 104 68.83 -53.27 -25.93
CA VAL A 104 68.13 -52.03 -26.24
C VAL A 104 67.51 -51.41 -24.99
N SER A 105 67.55 -50.09 -24.91
CA SER A 105 66.85 -49.32 -23.88
C SER A 105 65.37 -49.20 -24.25
N VAL A 106 64.51 -49.79 -23.43
CA VAL A 106 63.06 -49.80 -23.59
C VAL A 106 62.41 -48.92 -22.51
N GLY A 107 61.67 -47.92 -22.97
CA GLY A 107 60.83 -47.05 -22.14
C GLY A 107 59.40 -47.56 -22.15
N ALA A 108 58.87 -47.89 -20.97
CA ALA A 108 57.50 -48.34 -20.79
C ALA A 108 56.73 -47.45 -19.80
N ILE A 109 55.41 -47.43 -19.93
CA ILE A 109 54.49 -46.70 -19.07
C ILE A 109 53.57 -47.69 -18.39
N ARG A 110 53.48 -47.63 -17.07
CA ARG A 110 52.50 -48.39 -16.30
C ARG A 110 51.13 -47.72 -16.40
N PRO A 111 50.10 -48.37 -16.96
CA PRO A 111 48.80 -47.72 -17.17
C PRO A 111 48.12 -47.27 -15.89
N ALA A 112 48.24 -48.03 -14.79
CA ALA A 112 47.58 -47.71 -13.51
C ALA A 112 48.12 -46.45 -12.83
N THR A 113 49.44 -46.23 -12.87
CA THR A 113 50.09 -45.11 -12.15
C THR A 113 50.56 -44.00 -13.08
N GLY A 114 50.67 -44.26 -14.39
CA GLY A 114 51.32 -43.36 -15.35
C GLY A 114 52.84 -43.25 -15.18
N GLU A 115 53.43 -44.05 -14.30
CA GLU A 115 54.86 -44.11 -14.04
C GLU A 115 55.60 -44.59 -15.31
N ARG A 116 56.69 -43.89 -15.65
CA ARG A 116 57.54 -44.23 -16.78
C ARG A 116 58.78 -44.95 -16.24
N LYS A 117 59.05 -46.14 -16.76
CA LYS A 117 60.29 -46.88 -16.51
C LYS A 117 61.12 -46.96 -17.78
N GLN A 118 62.44 -46.92 -17.64
CA GLN A 118 63.38 -47.10 -18.74
C GLN A 118 64.40 -48.14 -18.33
N ILE A 119 64.43 -49.28 -19.03
CA ILE A 119 65.25 -50.45 -18.67
C ILE A 119 66.02 -50.89 -19.91
N ARG A 120 67.26 -51.38 -19.76
CA ARG A 120 67.98 -52.05 -20.84
C ARG A 120 67.74 -53.55 -20.81
N ILE A 121 67.28 -54.09 -21.94
CA ILE A 121 66.97 -55.52 -22.07
C ILE A 121 67.51 -56.10 -23.40
N PRO A 122 67.91 -57.37 -23.43
CA PRO A 122 68.30 -58.06 -24.67
C PRO A 122 67.17 -58.06 -25.72
N LYS A 123 67.49 -57.76 -26.97
CA LYS A 123 66.53 -57.77 -28.11
C LYS A 123 65.78 -59.10 -28.25
N ARG A 124 66.45 -60.22 -27.96
CA ARG A 124 65.87 -61.58 -27.99
C ARG A 124 64.66 -61.76 -27.06
N LEU A 125 64.47 -60.88 -26.08
CA LEU A 125 63.34 -60.90 -25.15
C LEU A 125 62.14 -60.10 -25.65
N LEU A 126 62.20 -59.43 -26.80
CA LEU A 126 61.11 -58.66 -27.42
C LEU A 126 60.38 -59.49 -28.50
N THR A 127 59.97 -60.70 -28.13
CA THR A 127 59.26 -61.62 -29.03
C THR A 127 57.76 -61.33 -29.08
N ILE A 128 57.03 -62.10 -29.90
CA ILE A 128 55.56 -62.07 -29.96
C ILE A 128 54.95 -62.62 -28.65
N GLU A 129 55.66 -63.51 -27.94
CA GLU A 129 55.20 -64.09 -26.68
C GLU A 129 55.32 -63.11 -25.50
N THR A 130 56.32 -62.23 -25.52
CA THR A 130 56.59 -61.28 -24.43
C THR A 130 55.96 -59.92 -24.63
N VAL A 131 55.79 -59.47 -25.89
CA VAL A 131 55.16 -58.19 -26.24
C VAL A 131 54.03 -58.42 -27.26
N ARG A 132 52.79 -58.21 -26.83
CA ARG A 132 51.59 -58.35 -27.64
C ARG A 132 51.16 -57.00 -28.21
N ASP A 133 50.78 -56.97 -29.48
CA ASP A 133 50.06 -55.82 -30.04
C ASP A 133 48.56 -55.98 -29.73
N ILE A 134 48.03 -55.13 -28.86
CA ILE A 134 46.62 -55.17 -28.47
C ILE A 134 45.71 -54.39 -29.43
N GLY A 135 46.28 -53.76 -30.45
CA GLY A 135 45.57 -52.90 -31.38
C GLY A 135 45.10 -51.60 -30.73
N PRO A 136 44.16 -50.88 -31.38
CA PRO A 136 43.67 -49.62 -30.83
C PRO A 136 42.84 -49.86 -29.57
N THR A 137 43.19 -49.15 -28.52
CA THR A 137 42.60 -49.26 -27.19
C THR A 137 42.45 -47.88 -26.57
N ALA A 138 41.64 -47.76 -25.52
CA ALA A 138 41.48 -46.52 -24.78
C ALA A 138 41.86 -46.73 -23.31
N ARG A 139 42.79 -45.93 -22.80
CA ARG A 139 43.25 -46.01 -21.41
C ARG A 139 42.38 -45.14 -20.51
N ILE A 140 41.83 -45.73 -19.46
CA ILE A 140 41.14 -45.00 -18.40
C ILE A 140 42.15 -44.16 -17.60
N ILE A 141 41.90 -42.85 -17.51
CA ILE A 141 42.73 -41.90 -16.76
C ILE A 141 42.03 -41.34 -15.52
N ALA A 142 40.70 -41.39 -15.47
CA ALA A 142 39.91 -41.05 -14.29
C ALA A 142 38.63 -41.87 -14.26
N VAL A 143 38.27 -42.34 -13.06
CA VAL A 143 36.99 -43.00 -12.75
C VAL A 143 36.35 -42.21 -11.61
N THR A 144 35.08 -41.82 -11.76
CA THR A 144 34.36 -41.14 -10.68
C THR A 144 33.98 -42.14 -9.59
N GLU A 145 34.46 -41.91 -8.38
CA GLU A 145 34.17 -42.73 -7.20
C GLU A 145 32.66 -42.81 -6.95
N GLY A 146 32.13 -44.02 -6.81
CA GLY A 146 30.69 -44.29 -6.68
C GLY A 146 29.89 -44.16 -7.97
N GLY A 147 30.49 -43.79 -9.11
CA GLY A 147 29.87 -43.67 -10.42
C GLY A 147 29.50 -45.03 -11.05
N ALA A 148 28.80 -45.02 -12.20
CA ALA A 148 28.32 -46.27 -12.84
C ALA A 148 29.47 -47.24 -13.18
N SER A 149 30.59 -46.71 -13.63
CA SER A 149 31.77 -47.49 -14.01
C SER A 149 32.60 -47.96 -12.82
N ASP A 150 32.69 -47.16 -11.75
CA ASP A 150 33.32 -47.58 -10.49
C ASP A 150 32.52 -48.72 -9.83
N ARG A 151 31.18 -48.62 -9.81
CA ARG A 151 30.29 -49.69 -9.33
C ARG A 151 30.39 -50.97 -10.15
N ALA A 152 30.68 -50.86 -11.45
CA ALA A 152 30.99 -52.00 -12.31
C ALA A 152 32.41 -52.54 -12.12
N GLY A 153 33.23 -51.87 -11.31
CA GLY A 153 34.59 -52.29 -10.94
C GLY A 153 35.68 -51.78 -11.87
N MET A 154 35.43 -50.76 -12.69
CA MET A 154 36.43 -50.11 -13.55
C MET A 154 37.45 -49.33 -12.71
N LYS A 155 38.73 -49.35 -13.11
CA LYS A 155 39.83 -48.71 -12.38
C LYS A 155 40.68 -47.84 -13.29
N ILE A 156 41.38 -46.88 -12.70
CA ILE A 156 42.38 -46.07 -13.42
C ILE A 156 43.47 -47.00 -13.99
N GLY A 157 43.79 -46.81 -15.27
CA GLY A 157 44.76 -47.61 -16.02
C GLY A 157 44.20 -48.83 -16.75
N ASP A 158 42.92 -49.14 -16.57
CA ASP A 158 42.22 -50.11 -17.39
C ASP A 158 42.32 -49.74 -18.89
N LEU A 159 42.59 -50.72 -19.75
CA LEU A 159 42.66 -50.52 -21.20
C LEU A 159 41.41 -51.11 -21.84
N ILE A 160 40.52 -50.27 -22.35
CA ILE A 160 39.33 -50.71 -23.09
C ILE A 160 39.77 -51.21 -24.46
N VAL A 161 39.35 -52.43 -24.81
CA VAL A 161 39.64 -53.09 -26.11
C VAL A 161 38.40 -53.18 -26.98
N ARG A 162 37.22 -53.38 -26.37
CA ARG A 162 35.93 -53.37 -27.06
C ARG A 162 34.84 -52.71 -26.23
N ILE A 163 33.85 -52.16 -26.91
CA ILE A 163 32.63 -51.61 -26.32
C ILE A 163 31.45 -52.30 -27.00
N ASN A 164 30.57 -52.95 -26.22
CA ASN A 164 29.47 -53.77 -26.72
C ASN A 164 29.89 -54.80 -27.78
N GLY A 165 31.08 -55.39 -27.61
CA GLY A 165 31.66 -56.35 -28.55
C GLY A 165 32.26 -55.75 -29.83
N GLN A 166 32.19 -54.42 -30.03
CA GLN A 166 32.76 -53.73 -31.19
C GLN A 166 34.16 -53.18 -30.88
N ARG A 167 35.08 -53.28 -31.85
CA ARG A 167 36.40 -52.63 -31.81
C ARG A 167 36.28 -51.20 -32.34
N PHE A 168 37.12 -50.31 -31.82
CA PHE A 168 37.23 -48.92 -32.25
C PHE A 168 38.66 -48.59 -32.68
N LYS A 169 38.85 -47.46 -33.38
CA LYS A 169 40.14 -47.03 -33.91
C LYS A 169 40.98 -46.18 -32.95
N ASN A 170 40.34 -45.46 -32.05
CA ASN A 170 40.97 -44.57 -31.08
C ASN A 170 39.94 -44.19 -30.00
N SER A 171 40.38 -43.43 -29.00
CA SER A 171 39.56 -42.89 -27.92
C SER A 171 38.36 -42.08 -28.45
N LEU A 172 38.49 -41.34 -29.57
CA LEU A 172 37.36 -40.62 -30.17
C LEU A 172 36.28 -41.54 -30.73
N ASP A 173 36.68 -42.64 -31.39
CA ASP A 173 35.78 -43.65 -31.94
C ASP A 173 35.16 -44.52 -30.83
N ALA A 174 35.89 -44.73 -29.73
CA ALA A 174 35.34 -45.33 -28.51
C ALA A 174 34.21 -44.46 -27.93
N ASP A 175 34.42 -43.15 -27.81
CA ASP A 175 33.43 -42.19 -27.31
C ASP A 175 32.16 -42.15 -28.20
N ARG A 176 32.33 -42.35 -29.51
CA ARG A 176 31.20 -42.53 -30.44
C ARG A 176 30.40 -43.79 -30.15
N LEU A 177 31.06 -44.94 -29.96
CA LEU A 177 30.38 -46.20 -29.64
C LEU A 177 29.61 -46.13 -28.31
N LEU A 178 30.09 -45.33 -27.35
CA LEU A 178 29.35 -45.02 -26.13
C LEU A 178 28.07 -44.23 -26.40
N ALA A 179 28.16 -43.21 -27.26
CA ALA A 179 27.03 -42.36 -27.62
C ALA A 179 25.94 -43.10 -28.41
N GLU A 180 26.28 -44.19 -29.11
CA GLU A 180 25.33 -45.06 -29.84
C GLU A 180 24.60 -46.07 -28.93
N GLY A 181 25.00 -46.18 -27.66
CA GLY A 181 24.38 -47.08 -26.68
C GLY A 181 22.92 -46.72 -26.35
N GLN A 182 22.03 -47.73 -26.28
CA GLN A 182 20.64 -47.52 -25.89
C GLN A 182 20.50 -47.22 -24.40
N VAL A 183 19.86 -46.10 -24.12
CA VAL A 183 19.45 -45.62 -22.79
C VAL A 183 18.81 -46.75 -21.95
N GLY A 184 19.39 -47.04 -20.78
CA GLY A 184 18.88 -48.05 -19.84
C GLY A 184 19.33 -49.50 -20.08
N LYS A 185 20.14 -49.77 -21.12
CA LYS A 185 20.82 -51.07 -21.31
C LYS A 185 22.23 -51.03 -20.73
N ALA A 186 22.70 -52.16 -20.20
CA ALA A 186 24.08 -52.29 -19.73
C ALA A 186 25.05 -52.20 -20.91
N LEU A 187 25.99 -51.27 -20.85
CA LEU A 187 27.14 -51.21 -21.74
C LEU A 187 28.18 -52.22 -21.27
N VAL A 188 28.73 -53.01 -22.19
CA VAL A 188 29.73 -54.03 -21.88
C VAL A 188 31.10 -53.53 -22.34
N TYR A 189 31.99 -53.26 -21.40
CA TYR A 189 33.38 -52.92 -21.67
C TYR A 189 34.25 -54.17 -21.56
N ASP A 190 34.93 -54.54 -22.65
CA ASP A 190 36.01 -55.52 -22.58
C ASP A 190 37.29 -54.77 -22.24
N VAL A 191 37.77 -54.97 -21.01
CA VAL A 191 38.90 -54.25 -20.41
C VAL A 191 40.06 -55.19 -20.16
N LEU A 192 41.27 -54.73 -20.47
CA LEU A 192 42.52 -55.36 -20.11
C LEU A 192 43.10 -54.69 -18.85
N ARG A 193 43.25 -55.46 -17.77
CA ARG A 193 43.86 -55.00 -16.50
C ARG A 193 45.02 -55.92 -16.14
N GLY A 194 46.25 -55.48 -16.41
CA GLY A 194 47.40 -56.39 -16.38
C GLY A 194 47.12 -57.58 -17.29
N ASN A 195 47.49 -58.81 -16.93
CA ASN A 195 47.27 -59.95 -17.83
C ASN A 195 45.84 -60.54 -17.82
N LYS A 196 44.84 -59.80 -17.33
CA LYS A 196 43.44 -60.26 -17.22
C LYS A 196 42.53 -59.49 -18.16
N GLU A 197 41.76 -60.21 -18.96
CA GLU A 197 40.61 -59.68 -19.70
C GLU A 197 39.37 -59.73 -18.80
N LEU A 198 38.70 -58.60 -18.62
CA LEU A 198 37.52 -58.42 -17.78
C LEU A 198 36.39 -57.84 -18.62
N ALA A 199 35.21 -58.46 -18.57
CA ALA A 199 33.99 -57.88 -19.13
C ALA A 199 33.24 -57.11 -18.02
N LEU A 200 33.20 -55.78 -18.11
CA LEU A 200 32.54 -54.92 -17.13
C LEU A 200 31.17 -54.50 -17.66
N HIS A 201 30.11 -54.88 -16.94
CA HIS A 201 28.74 -54.50 -17.26
C HIS A 201 28.38 -53.18 -16.56
N VAL A 202 28.42 -52.09 -17.31
CA VAL A 202 28.13 -50.74 -16.81
C VAL A 202 26.69 -50.38 -17.13
N THR A 203 25.84 -50.32 -16.11
CA THR A 203 24.45 -49.84 -16.25
C THR A 203 24.44 -48.31 -16.27
N ILE A 204 24.19 -47.72 -17.44
CA ILE A 204 24.12 -46.26 -17.58
C ILE A 204 22.72 -45.77 -17.25
N ALA A 205 22.64 -44.65 -16.53
CA ALA A 205 21.38 -44.00 -16.20
C ALA A 205 20.62 -43.56 -17.46
N ALA A 206 19.29 -43.67 -17.42
CA ALA A 206 18.46 -43.36 -18.57
C ALA A 206 18.46 -41.86 -18.95
N ILE A 207 18.72 -41.00 -17.97
CA ILE A 207 18.82 -39.55 -18.15
C ILE A 207 19.91 -39.07 -17.19
N GLY A 208 20.95 -38.45 -17.74
CA GLY A 208 22.07 -37.91 -16.98
C GLY A 208 22.24 -36.42 -17.26
N VAL A 209 21.54 -35.57 -16.51
CA VAL A 209 21.69 -34.10 -16.62
C VAL A 209 22.68 -33.64 -15.54
N PRO A 210 23.87 -33.14 -15.92
CA PRO A 210 24.76 -32.49 -14.96
C PRO A 210 24.02 -31.33 -14.30
N PHE A 211 24.06 -31.23 -12.97
CA PHE A 211 23.36 -30.16 -12.26
C PHE A 211 23.89 -28.77 -12.68
N SER A 212 25.19 -28.66 -12.97
CA SER A 212 25.81 -27.46 -13.55
C SER A 212 25.16 -27.04 -14.89
N LEU A 213 24.79 -28.01 -15.73
CA LEU A 213 24.07 -27.78 -16.98
C LEU A 213 22.66 -27.26 -16.69
N LEU A 214 21.91 -27.90 -15.79
CA LEU A 214 20.57 -27.45 -15.39
C LEU A 214 20.58 -25.99 -14.88
N VAL A 215 21.52 -25.65 -14.00
CA VAL A 215 21.70 -24.30 -13.45
C VAL A 215 21.95 -23.28 -14.57
N SER A 216 22.81 -23.63 -15.53
CA SER A 216 23.09 -22.77 -16.69
C SER A 216 21.89 -22.60 -17.62
N THR A 217 21.13 -23.67 -17.87
CA THR A 217 19.92 -23.65 -18.69
C THR A 217 18.84 -22.77 -18.06
N LEU A 218 18.60 -22.90 -16.75
CA LEU A 218 17.66 -22.05 -16.01
C LEU A 218 18.09 -20.58 -16.03
N SER A 219 19.38 -20.33 -15.79
CA SER A 219 19.93 -18.97 -15.84
C SER A 219 19.76 -18.34 -17.21
N GLY A 220 20.14 -19.04 -18.28
CA GLY A 220 19.99 -18.53 -19.64
C GLY A 220 18.54 -18.34 -20.06
N THR A 221 17.63 -19.21 -19.60
CA THR A 221 16.18 -19.04 -19.78
C THR A 221 15.68 -17.74 -19.16
N LEU A 222 16.08 -17.45 -17.91
CA LEU A 222 15.72 -16.20 -17.24
C LEU A 222 16.27 -14.96 -17.97
N PHE A 223 17.48 -15.04 -18.53
CA PHE A 223 18.04 -14.00 -19.38
C PHE A 223 17.17 -13.75 -20.63
N ILE A 224 16.79 -14.81 -21.35
CA ILE A 224 15.94 -14.69 -22.54
C ILE A 224 14.57 -14.11 -22.15
N LEU A 225 13.92 -14.64 -21.11
CA LEU A 225 12.61 -14.15 -20.66
C LEU A 225 12.66 -12.66 -20.29
N MET A 226 13.69 -12.24 -19.57
CA MET A 226 13.84 -10.83 -19.18
C MET A 226 14.19 -9.93 -20.37
N GLY A 227 14.96 -10.44 -21.34
CA GLY A 227 15.22 -9.77 -22.60
C GLY A 227 13.97 -9.61 -23.46
N VAL A 228 13.19 -10.68 -23.61
CA VAL A 228 11.88 -10.70 -24.31
C VAL A 228 10.94 -9.70 -23.66
N PHE A 229 10.80 -9.75 -22.34
CA PHE A 229 9.99 -8.81 -21.58
C PHE A 229 10.37 -7.35 -21.87
N LEU A 230 11.65 -7.01 -21.72
CA LEU A 230 12.12 -5.64 -21.98
C LEU A 230 11.89 -5.20 -23.43
N GLY A 231 12.25 -6.04 -24.40
CA GLY A 231 12.12 -5.71 -25.82
C GLY A 231 10.67 -5.62 -26.32
N MET A 232 9.76 -6.41 -25.76
CA MET A 232 8.35 -6.46 -26.19
C MET A 232 7.45 -5.40 -25.54
N VAL A 233 7.69 -5.05 -24.26
CA VAL A 233 6.81 -4.15 -23.50
C VAL A 233 6.82 -2.74 -24.12
N ARG A 234 7.99 -2.21 -24.49
CA ARG A 234 8.11 -0.88 -25.13
C ARG A 234 9.09 -0.88 -26.32
N PRO A 235 8.72 -1.48 -27.46
CA PRO A 235 9.58 -1.56 -28.66
C PRO A 235 9.91 -0.17 -29.26
N ARG A 236 9.15 0.88 -28.91
CA ARG A 236 9.40 2.25 -29.38
C ARG A 236 10.67 2.89 -28.80
N TYR A 237 11.26 2.33 -27.73
CA TYR A 237 12.46 2.88 -27.12
C TYR A 237 13.68 2.05 -27.52
N SER A 238 14.69 2.70 -28.10
CA SER A 238 15.96 2.04 -28.46
C SER A 238 16.64 1.37 -27.27
N ALA A 239 16.53 1.96 -26.07
CA ALA A 239 17.04 1.36 -24.82
C ALA A 239 16.44 -0.03 -24.56
N ALA A 240 15.12 -0.19 -24.70
CA ALA A 240 14.41 -1.43 -24.48
C ALA A 240 14.78 -2.48 -25.53
N ARG A 241 14.84 -2.08 -26.81
CA ARG A 241 15.19 -2.97 -27.93
C ARG A 241 16.61 -3.52 -27.81
N LEU A 242 17.59 -2.65 -27.54
CA LEU A 242 19.00 -3.03 -27.45
C LEU A 242 19.29 -3.87 -26.20
N SER A 243 18.69 -3.51 -25.05
CA SER A 243 18.82 -4.31 -23.83
C SER A 243 18.15 -5.68 -23.97
N GLY A 244 16.98 -5.73 -24.62
CA GLY A 244 16.27 -6.98 -24.91
C GLY A 244 17.09 -7.93 -25.79
N LEU A 245 17.64 -7.43 -26.90
CA LEU A 245 18.54 -8.18 -27.77
C LEU A 245 19.81 -8.66 -27.04
N THR A 246 20.39 -7.80 -26.19
CA THR A 246 21.56 -8.14 -25.38
C THR A 246 21.28 -9.34 -24.47
N PHE A 247 20.18 -9.30 -23.72
CA PHE A 247 19.85 -10.38 -22.78
C PHE A 247 19.40 -11.67 -23.48
N ALA A 248 18.69 -11.57 -24.60
CA ALA A 248 18.36 -12.75 -25.41
C ALA A 248 19.62 -13.45 -25.95
N ALA A 249 20.59 -12.68 -26.48
CA ALA A 249 21.84 -13.22 -27.00
C ALA A 249 22.72 -13.85 -25.89
N PHE A 250 22.87 -13.17 -24.74
CA PHE A 250 23.59 -13.74 -23.60
C PHE A 250 22.89 -14.96 -23.01
N GLY A 251 21.56 -14.97 -22.96
CA GLY A 251 20.80 -16.09 -22.46
C GLY A 251 21.01 -17.34 -23.30
N TYR A 252 20.94 -17.22 -24.63
CA TYR A 252 21.31 -18.31 -25.54
C TYR A 252 22.75 -18.75 -25.35
N PHE A 253 23.70 -17.80 -25.29
CA PHE A 253 25.11 -18.12 -25.08
C PHE A 253 25.32 -18.94 -23.81
N ILE A 254 24.72 -18.55 -22.68
CA ILE A 254 24.82 -19.29 -21.42
C ILE A 254 24.23 -20.71 -21.59
N MET A 255 23.05 -20.87 -22.20
CA MET A 255 22.46 -22.21 -22.37
C MET A 255 23.31 -23.10 -23.29
N ALA A 256 23.73 -22.58 -24.44
CA ALA A 256 24.38 -23.36 -25.49
C ALA A 256 25.88 -23.59 -25.24
N PHE A 257 26.58 -22.66 -24.58
CA PHE A 257 28.01 -22.79 -24.27
C PHE A 257 28.26 -23.97 -23.31
N PHE A 258 27.47 -24.06 -22.25
CA PHE A 258 27.60 -25.14 -21.25
C PHE A 258 27.00 -26.48 -21.71
N ALA A 259 26.10 -26.45 -22.70
CA ALA A 259 25.61 -27.65 -23.37
C ALA A 259 26.62 -28.25 -24.38
N ARG A 260 27.79 -27.63 -24.59
CA ARG A 260 28.80 -28.13 -25.53
C ARG A 260 29.58 -29.30 -24.88
N ARG A 261 29.30 -30.54 -25.30
CA ARG A 261 30.09 -31.73 -24.96
C ARG A 261 30.74 -32.34 -26.21
N GLY A 262 32.05 -32.57 -26.15
CA GLY A 262 32.81 -33.32 -27.16
C GLY A 262 33.25 -32.52 -28.39
N ALA A 263 34.23 -33.05 -29.12
CA ALA A 263 34.85 -32.45 -30.30
C ALA A 263 34.12 -32.73 -31.63
N TYR A 264 33.05 -33.55 -31.60
CA TYR A 264 32.28 -33.89 -32.80
C TYR A 264 31.27 -32.80 -33.14
N VAL A 265 31.55 -32.06 -34.22
CA VAL A 265 30.57 -31.23 -34.92
C VAL A 265 29.83 -32.13 -35.90
N ASP A 266 28.62 -32.54 -35.56
CA ASP A 266 27.72 -33.19 -36.53
C ASP A 266 27.26 -32.12 -37.54
N LEU A 267 27.25 -32.44 -38.84
CA LEU A 267 27.07 -31.46 -39.94
C LEU A 267 25.65 -30.83 -40.01
N GLY A 268 24.76 -31.17 -39.07
CA GLY A 268 23.39 -30.64 -38.97
C GLY A 268 23.21 -29.62 -37.85
N LEU A 269 22.40 -29.98 -36.84
CA LEU A 269 21.97 -29.08 -35.76
C LEU A 269 23.14 -28.58 -34.87
N ASP A 270 24.23 -29.34 -34.74
CA ASP A 270 25.39 -28.93 -33.93
C ASP A 270 26.18 -27.80 -34.62
N LEU A 271 26.32 -27.84 -35.95
CA LEU A 271 26.87 -26.72 -36.73
C LEU A 271 26.01 -25.47 -36.58
N ILE A 272 24.68 -25.61 -36.69
CA ILE A 272 23.73 -24.49 -36.50
C ILE A 272 23.86 -23.92 -35.09
N ARG A 273 23.93 -24.76 -34.06
CA ARG A 273 24.13 -24.36 -32.67
C ARG A 273 25.43 -23.59 -32.50
N ASP A 274 26.55 -24.12 -32.99
CA ASP A 274 27.89 -23.55 -32.80
C ASP A 274 28.08 -22.24 -33.56
N VAL A 275 27.59 -22.15 -34.80
CA VAL A 275 27.57 -20.88 -35.54
C VAL A 275 26.69 -19.86 -34.82
N THR A 276 25.50 -20.25 -34.35
CA THR A 276 24.62 -19.36 -33.59
C THR A 276 25.28 -18.92 -32.27
N LEU A 277 26.04 -19.81 -31.62
CA LEU A 277 26.79 -19.51 -30.39
C LEU A 277 27.86 -18.45 -30.64
N ILE A 278 28.64 -18.61 -31.72
CA ILE A 278 29.68 -17.65 -32.13
C ILE A 278 29.03 -16.31 -32.47
N VAL A 279 27.98 -16.30 -33.29
CA VAL A 279 27.27 -15.08 -33.68
C VAL A 279 26.71 -14.36 -32.45
N THR A 280 25.99 -15.06 -31.58
CA THR A 280 25.34 -14.44 -30.40
C THR A 280 26.35 -13.85 -29.42
N VAL A 281 27.46 -14.53 -29.11
CA VAL A 281 28.45 -13.99 -28.15
C VAL A 281 29.17 -12.76 -28.71
N PHE A 282 29.57 -12.79 -29.98
CA PHE A 282 30.28 -11.68 -30.60
C PHE A 282 29.36 -10.47 -30.84
N PHE A 283 28.06 -10.67 -31.09
CA PHE A 283 27.09 -9.57 -31.17
C PHE A 283 26.64 -9.05 -29.80
N ALA A 284 26.55 -9.89 -28.77
CA ALA A 284 26.07 -9.49 -27.44
C ALA A 284 26.96 -8.42 -26.79
N VAL A 285 28.27 -8.49 -26.98
CA VAL A 285 29.24 -7.55 -26.40
C VAL A 285 29.09 -6.11 -26.95
N PRO A 286 29.11 -5.85 -28.28
CA PRO A 286 28.86 -4.52 -28.82
C PRO A 286 27.42 -4.08 -28.61
N LEU A 287 26.44 -5.00 -28.59
CA LEU A 287 25.05 -4.68 -28.22
C LEU A 287 24.96 -4.12 -26.79
N THR A 288 25.73 -4.66 -25.84
CA THR A 288 25.79 -4.13 -24.46
C THR A 288 26.33 -2.70 -24.45
N THR A 289 27.39 -2.45 -25.21
CA THR A 289 27.96 -1.10 -25.34
C THR A 289 26.95 -0.16 -25.98
N HIS A 290 26.23 -0.61 -27.00
CA HIS A 290 25.19 0.15 -27.68
C HIS A 290 23.99 0.43 -26.75
N ALA A 291 23.56 -0.54 -25.95
CA ALA A 291 22.51 -0.36 -24.96
C ALA A 291 22.91 0.70 -23.91
N SER A 292 24.18 0.73 -23.51
CA SER A 292 24.71 1.71 -22.54
C SER A 292 24.69 3.16 -23.02
N TYR A 293 24.47 3.41 -24.32
CA TYR A 293 24.28 4.75 -24.87
C TYR A 293 22.92 5.33 -24.48
N TYR A 294 21.93 4.47 -24.24
CA TYR A 294 20.55 4.85 -23.99
C TYR A 294 20.09 4.54 -22.56
N LEU A 295 20.67 3.53 -21.90
CA LEU A 295 20.29 3.08 -20.56
C LEU A 295 21.48 3.17 -19.58
N PRO A 296 21.28 3.59 -18.31
CA PRO A 296 20.03 4.05 -17.69
C PRO A 296 19.60 5.48 -18.06
N LEU A 297 20.51 6.31 -18.57
CA LEU A 297 20.20 7.65 -19.09
C LEU A 297 20.96 7.85 -20.40
N GLU A 298 20.36 8.59 -21.34
CA GLU A 298 20.94 8.82 -22.66
C GLU A 298 22.27 9.59 -22.56
N ARG A 299 23.33 9.02 -23.16
CA ARG A 299 24.68 9.60 -23.16
C ARG A 299 24.96 10.28 -24.49
N THR A 300 24.61 11.56 -24.59
CA THR A 300 24.77 12.38 -25.80
C THR A 300 26.21 12.40 -26.35
N GLU A 301 27.23 12.42 -25.47
CA GLU A 301 28.65 12.37 -25.86
C GLU A 301 29.07 11.06 -26.56
N LEU A 302 28.47 9.93 -26.18
CA LEU A 302 28.74 8.64 -26.81
C LEU A 302 27.93 8.50 -28.10
N ARG A 303 26.68 8.97 -28.07
CA ARG A 303 25.78 8.97 -29.23
C ARG A 303 26.33 9.78 -30.41
N SER A 304 27.02 10.89 -30.15
CA SER A 304 27.67 11.70 -31.21
C SER A 304 28.83 10.95 -31.88
N LYS A 305 29.49 10.01 -31.18
CA LYS A 305 30.63 9.24 -31.67
C LYS A 305 30.21 7.91 -32.28
N LYS A 306 29.49 7.96 -33.41
CA LYS A 306 29.03 6.77 -34.15
C LYS A 306 30.15 5.81 -34.56
N TRP A 307 31.39 6.30 -34.72
CA TRP A 307 32.54 5.47 -35.09
C TRP A 307 32.87 4.41 -34.03
N ILE A 308 32.62 4.67 -32.75
CA ILE A 308 32.85 3.71 -31.66
C ILE A 308 31.99 2.47 -31.87
N LEU A 309 30.71 2.65 -32.21
CA LEU A 309 29.83 1.52 -32.50
C LEU A 309 30.25 0.79 -33.78
N ARG A 310 30.65 1.51 -34.84
CA ARG A 310 31.11 0.90 -36.10
C ARG A 310 32.34 0.02 -35.88
N VAL A 311 33.32 0.49 -35.08
CA VAL A 311 34.50 -0.31 -34.72
C VAL A 311 34.11 -1.52 -33.89
N GLY A 312 33.24 -1.36 -32.87
CA GLY A 312 32.79 -2.48 -32.04
C GLY A 312 32.08 -3.58 -32.85
N TYR A 313 31.15 -3.22 -33.73
CA TYR A 313 30.47 -4.19 -34.61
C TYR A 313 31.40 -4.75 -35.70
N GLY A 314 32.38 -3.97 -36.18
CA GLY A 314 33.41 -4.44 -37.10
C GLY A 314 34.32 -5.49 -36.48
N LEU A 315 34.79 -5.26 -35.24
CA LEU A 315 35.56 -6.23 -34.47
C LEU A 315 34.74 -7.49 -34.17
N ALA A 316 33.46 -7.35 -33.87
CA ALA A 316 32.56 -8.48 -33.72
C ALA A 316 32.42 -9.31 -35.01
N GLY A 317 32.25 -8.65 -36.17
CA GLY A 317 32.20 -9.33 -37.47
C GLY A 317 33.50 -10.06 -37.80
N ALA A 318 34.65 -9.43 -37.58
CA ALA A 318 35.96 -10.06 -37.75
C ALA A 318 36.13 -11.26 -36.80
N GLY A 319 35.67 -11.14 -35.55
CA GLY A 319 35.66 -12.21 -34.56
C GLY A 319 34.75 -13.38 -34.93
N ILE A 320 33.61 -13.13 -35.55
CA ILE A 320 32.71 -14.19 -36.06
C ILE A 320 33.39 -14.94 -37.21
N ILE A 321 33.96 -14.22 -38.18
CA ILE A 321 34.72 -14.86 -39.28
C ILE A 321 35.89 -15.67 -38.71
N ALA A 322 36.63 -15.10 -37.74
CA ALA A 322 37.71 -15.80 -37.06
C ALA A 322 37.22 -17.06 -36.33
N GLY A 323 36.12 -16.98 -35.59
CA GLY A 323 35.58 -18.10 -34.81
C GLY A 323 34.95 -19.21 -35.66
N VAL A 324 34.43 -18.88 -36.85
CA VAL A 324 33.85 -19.86 -37.78
C VAL A 324 34.92 -20.55 -38.61
N PHE A 325 35.94 -19.82 -39.09
CA PHE A 325 36.93 -20.35 -40.04
C PHE A 325 38.27 -20.76 -39.42
N PHE A 326 38.61 -20.29 -38.21
CA PHE A 326 39.90 -20.55 -37.57
C PHE A 326 39.74 -21.33 -36.24
N SER A 327 40.87 -21.77 -35.68
CA SER A 327 40.91 -22.62 -34.48
C SER A 327 40.26 -21.97 -33.23
N THR A 328 40.02 -22.77 -32.19
CA THR A 328 39.50 -22.32 -30.87
C THR A 328 40.27 -21.11 -30.30
N PHE A 329 41.56 -21.00 -30.64
CA PHE A 329 42.42 -19.88 -30.28
C PHE A 329 41.99 -18.55 -30.94
N GLY A 330 41.53 -18.59 -32.20
CA GLY A 330 40.98 -17.42 -32.91
C GLY A 330 39.69 -16.91 -32.28
N PHE A 331 38.82 -17.81 -31.83
CA PHE A 331 37.59 -17.46 -31.10
C PHE A 331 37.89 -16.72 -29.79
N LEU A 332 38.76 -17.29 -28.95
CA LEU A 332 39.13 -16.72 -27.64
C LEU A 332 39.84 -15.36 -27.77
N SER A 333 40.81 -15.25 -28.68
CA SER A 333 41.54 -14.00 -28.90
C SER A 333 40.62 -12.89 -29.43
N GLY A 334 39.73 -13.19 -30.37
CA GLY A 334 38.72 -12.24 -30.86
C GLY A 334 37.78 -11.74 -29.75
N LEU A 335 37.30 -12.64 -28.89
CA LEU A 335 36.41 -12.27 -27.78
C LEU A 335 37.13 -11.38 -26.75
N VAL A 336 38.38 -11.70 -26.41
CA VAL A 336 39.21 -10.89 -25.49
C VAL A 336 39.44 -9.49 -26.05
N ILE A 337 39.78 -9.36 -27.34
CA ILE A 337 39.95 -8.05 -28.00
C ILE A 337 38.67 -7.22 -27.89
N LEU A 338 37.52 -7.85 -28.13
CA LEU A 338 36.23 -7.18 -28.08
C LEU A 338 35.85 -6.75 -26.65
N LEU A 339 36.09 -7.60 -25.65
CA LEU A 339 35.87 -7.26 -24.24
C LEU A 339 36.80 -6.12 -23.79
N LEU A 340 38.09 -6.18 -24.14
CA LEU A 340 39.04 -5.10 -23.87
C LEU A 340 38.61 -3.78 -24.52
N TYR A 341 38.13 -3.83 -25.77
CA TYR A 341 37.58 -2.66 -26.45
C TYR A 341 36.43 -2.03 -25.64
N THR A 342 35.45 -2.83 -25.20
CA THR A 342 34.33 -2.31 -24.39
C THR A 342 34.77 -1.76 -23.04
N LEU A 343 35.76 -2.40 -22.39
CA LEU A 343 36.33 -1.94 -21.13
C LEU A 343 37.05 -0.59 -21.28
N VAL A 344 37.84 -0.43 -22.34
CA VAL A 344 38.54 0.83 -22.65
C VAL A 344 37.52 1.95 -22.87
N ILE A 345 36.46 1.71 -23.66
CA ILE A 345 35.38 2.70 -23.85
C ILE A 345 34.71 3.05 -22.51
N ALA A 346 34.39 2.06 -21.67
CA ALA A 346 33.80 2.29 -20.37
C ALA A 346 34.70 3.13 -19.44
N LEU A 347 36.02 2.90 -19.46
CA LEU A 347 37.01 3.64 -18.65
C LEU A 347 37.23 5.06 -19.14
N VAL A 348 37.46 5.26 -20.44
CA VAL A 348 37.69 6.57 -21.06
C VAL A 348 36.51 7.52 -20.81
N PHE A 349 35.29 7.00 -20.93
CA PHE A 349 34.07 7.79 -20.75
C PHE A 349 33.52 7.76 -19.32
N ARG A 350 34.23 7.16 -18.34
CA ARG A 350 33.76 7.10 -16.94
C ARG A 350 33.67 8.47 -16.28
N LYS A 351 34.71 9.31 -16.46
CA LYS A 351 34.78 10.63 -15.82
C LYS A 351 33.76 11.62 -16.40
N ARG A 352 33.47 11.49 -17.70
CA ARG A 352 32.55 12.35 -18.47
C ARG A 352 31.06 12.04 -18.28
N ALA A 353 30.71 11.02 -17.49
CA ALA A 353 29.31 10.73 -17.18
C ALA A 353 28.71 11.78 -16.21
N SER A 354 27.48 12.22 -16.49
CA SER A 354 26.74 13.16 -15.63
C SER A 354 26.54 12.60 -14.21
N PRO A 355 26.40 13.46 -13.18
CA PRO A 355 26.12 13.01 -11.82
C PRO A 355 24.85 12.14 -11.73
N GLU A 356 23.83 12.49 -12.50
CA GLU A 356 22.58 11.75 -12.60
C GLU A 356 22.77 10.35 -13.19
N TYR A 357 23.50 10.21 -14.30
CA TYR A 357 23.86 8.90 -14.86
C TYR A 357 24.63 8.06 -13.84
N LYS A 358 25.58 8.64 -13.11
CA LYS A 358 26.35 7.92 -12.07
C LYS A 358 25.45 7.42 -10.94
N ARG A 359 24.44 8.20 -10.55
CA ARG A 359 23.44 7.79 -9.53
C ARG A 359 22.59 6.62 -10.03
N LEU A 360 22.04 6.73 -11.23
CA LEU A 360 21.19 5.71 -11.85
C LEU A 360 21.95 4.41 -12.13
N ASN A 361 23.17 4.51 -12.64
CA ASN A 361 24.01 3.37 -13.01
C ASN A 361 24.71 2.69 -11.82
N LYS A 362 24.57 3.22 -10.59
CA LYS A 362 25.26 2.70 -9.41
C LYS A 362 24.93 1.23 -9.16
N VAL A 363 23.65 0.87 -9.26
CA VAL A 363 23.17 -0.51 -9.00
C VAL A 363 23.68 -1.46 -10.08
N ILE A 364 23.49 -1.10 -11.36
CA ILE A 364 23.96 -1.87 -12.51
C ILE A 364 25.48 -2.11 -12.42
N LYS A 365 26.27 -1.05 -12.20
CA LYS A 365 27.72 -1.17 -12.07
C LYS A 365 28.13 -2.08 -10.92
N THR A 366 27.49 -1.96 -9.77
CA THR A 366 27.80 -2.80 -8.59
C THR A 366 27.49 -4.26 -8.88
N ALA A 367 26.32 -4.54 -9.47
CA ALA A 367 25.94 -5.89 -9.86
C ALA A 367 26.89 -6.48 -10.91
N SER A 368 27.33 -5.71 -11.91
CA SER A 368 28.32 -6.15 -12.90
C SER A 368 29.68 -6.47 -12.28
N ILE A 369 30.14 -5.70 -11.28
CA ILE A 369 31.40 -5.98 -10.57
C ILE A 369 31.26 -7.26 -9.74
N VAL A 370 30.16 -7.40 -8.97
CA VAL A 370 29.91 -8.60 -8.16
C VAL A 370 29.79 -9.84 -9.04
N ALA A 371 29.09 -9.73 -10.17
CA ALA A 371 28.97 -10.80 -11.15
C ALA A 371 30.35 -11.22 -11.71
N ALA A 372 31.18 -10.24 -12.11
CA ALA A 372 32.51 -10.50 -12.65
C ALA A 372 33.47 -11.12 -11.61
N VAL A 373 33.48 -10.60 -10.38
CA VAL A 373 34.31 -11.14 -9.30
C VAL A 373 33.86 -12.55 -8.92
N GLY A 374 32.56 -12.76 -8.73
CA GLY A 374 32.00 -14.08 -8.43
C GLY A 374 32.31 -15.09 -9.52
N ALA A 375 32.16 -14.69 -10.79
CA ALA A 375 32.55 -15.50 -11.94
C ALA A 375 34.04 -15.86 -11.94
N CYS A 376 34.93 -14.89 -11.71
CA CYS A 376 36.37 -15.16 -11.64
C CYS A 376 36.72 -16.13 -10.50
N VAL A 377 36.18 -15.93 -9.30
CA VAL A 377 36.45 -16.79 -8.13
C VAL A 377 36.02 -18.22 -8.40
N VAL A 378 34.80 -18.41 -8.90
CA VAL A 378 34.26 -19.74 -9.24
C VAL A 378 35.05 -20.39 -10.38
N GLY A 379 35.40 -19.63 -11.41
CA GLY A 379 36.22 -20.12 -12.52
C GLY A 379 37.62 -20.56 -12.09
N ILE A 380 38.30 -19.77 -11.24
CA ILE A 380 39.62 -20.13 -10.70
C ILE A 380 39.52 -21.38 -9.81
N TYR A 381 38.49 -21.47 -8.96
CA TYR A 381 38.27 -22.62 -8.09
C TYR A 381 38.11 -23.92 -8.88
N PHE A 382 37.24 -23.94 -9.89
CA PHE A 382 37.04 -25.13 -10.71
C PHE A 382 38.22 -25.43 -11.65
N GLY A 383 38.96 -24.40 -12.07
CA GLY A 383 40.22 -24.57 -12.79
C GLY A 383 41.29 -25.25 -11.92
N ALA A 384 41.46 -24.80 -10.68
CA ALA A 384 42.46 -25.32 -9.75
C ALA A 384 42.15 -26.73 -9.25
N THR A 385 40.87 -27.09 -9.12
CA THR A 385 40.42 -28.42 -8.66
C THR A 385 40.25 -29.44 -9.79
N GLY A 386 40.52 -29.07 -11.05
CA GLY A 386 40.35 -29.94 -12.21
C GLY A 386 38.89 -30.26 -12.57
N GLN A 387 37.92 -29.65 -11.89
CA GLN A 387 36.48 -29.88 -12.11
C GLN A 387 35.89 -29.00 -13.21
N GLN A 388 36.45 -29.04 -14.40
CA GLN A 388 36.01 -28.18 -15.51
C GLN A 388 34.55 -28.42 -15.97
N GLN A 389 33.97 -29.58 -15.66
CA GLN A 389 32.56 -29.90 -15.94
C GLN A 389 31.57 -29.07 -15.10
N ASN A 390 32.04 -28.39 -14.04
CA ASN A 390 31.21 -27.63 -13.11
C ASN A 390 31.20 -26.10 -13.37
N ILE A 391 31.82 -25.62 -14.45
CA ILE A 391 31.89 -24.18 -14.76
C ILE A 391 30.48 -23.55 -14.95
N GLY A 392 29.45 -24.36 -15.25
CA GLY A 392 28.05 -23.90 -15.33
C GLY A 392 27.54 -23.17 -14.07
N TYR A 393 28.09 -23.41 -12.88
CA TYR A 393 27.74 -22.68 -11.65
C TYR A 393 28.16 -21.21 -11.65
N LEU A 394 28.84 -20.74 -12.69
CA LEU A 394 29.15 -19.34 -12.92
C LEU A 394 27.91 -18.54 -13.39
N SER A 395 26.95 -19.19 -14.05
CA SER A 395 25.80 -18.53 -14.66
C SER A 395 24.87 -17.76 -13.71
N PRO A 396 24.63 -18.19 -12.45
CA PRO A 396 23.76 -17.44 -11.54
C PRO A 396 24.35 -16.09 -11.15
N PHE A 397 25.67 -15.95 -11.07
CA PHE A 397 26.32 -14.67 -10.82
C PHE A 397 26.06 -13.67 -11.95
N LEU A 398 25.98 -14.16 -13.19
CA LEU A 398 25.66 -13.32 -14.35
C LEU A 398 24.23 -12.78 -14.29
N LEU A 399 23.26 -13.49 -13.68
CA LEU A 399 21.87 -13.04 -13.53
C LEU A 399 21.72 -11.74 -12.73
N LEU A 400 22.72 -11.39 -11.91
CA LEU A 400 22.74 -10.11 -11.20
C LEU A 400 22.70 -8.92 -12.17
N ILE A 401 23.29 -9.04 -13.35
CA ILE A 401 23.37 -7.97 -14.35
C ILE A 401 21.97 -7.60 -14.87
N PRO A 402 21.22 -8.53 -15.50
CA PRO A 402 19.93 -8.17 -16.07
C PRO A 402 18.90 -7.88 -14.95
N LEU A 403 19.00 -8.51 -13.76
CA LEU A 403 18.16 -8.17 -12.60
C LEU A 403 18.39 -6.72 -12.14
N ALA A 404 19.64 -6.28 -12.09
CA ALA A 404 19.97 -4.90 -11.76
C ALA A 404 19.45 -3.90 -12.80
N HIS A 405 19.41 -4.28 -14.08
CA HIS A 405 18.79 -3.46 -15.12
C HIS A 405 17.29 -3.35 -14.89
N LEU A 406 16.58 -4.46 -14.68
CA LEU A 406 15.14 -4.47 -14.43
C LEU A 406 14.78 -3.65 -13.19
N TYR A 407 15.55 -3.81 -12.10
CA TYR A 407 15.40 -3.03 -10.88
C TYR A 407 15.62 -1.54 -11.12
N THR A 408 16.67 -1.16 -11.86
CA THR A 408 16.97 0.25 -12.14
C THR A 408 15.89 0.87 -13.01
N ILE A 409 15.37 0.12 -13.99
CA ILE A 409 14.25 0.55 -14.84
C ILE A 409 12.99 0.78 -14.02
N GLY A 410 12.59 -0.20 -13.20
CA GLY A 410 11.38 -0.10 -12.37
C GLY A 410 11.48 0.95 -11.26
N ARG A 411 12.63 1.02 -10.55
CA ARG A 411 12.82 1.97 -9.44
C ARG A 411 12.81 3.44 -9.90
N TYR A 412 13.40 3.72 -11.05
CA TYR A 412 13.57 5.09 -11.55
C TYR A 412 12.60 5.42 -12.71
N HIS A 413 11.58 4.58 -12.95
CA HIS A 413 10.55 4.79 -13.98
C HIS A 413 11.17 5.09 -15.36
N LEU A 414 12.28 4.42 -15.68
CA LEU A 414 13.00 4.66 -16.93
C LEU A 414 12.20 4.10 -18.11
N MET A 415 12.33 4.74 -19.27
CA MET A 415 11.64 4.35 -20.52
C MET A 415 10.11 4.51 -20.50
N ASP A 416 9.59 5.40 -19.64
CA ASP A 416 8.13 5.57 -19.45
C ASP A 416 7.44 4.24 -19.13
N LEU A 417 8.22 3.34 -18.53
CA LEU A 417 7.78 2.06 -18.04
C LEU A 417 7.13 2.38 -16.71
N ASP A 418 5.84 2.70 -16.75
CA ASP A 418 4.93 2.41 -15.65
C ASP A 418 4.85 0.89 -15.49
N LEU A 419 5.98 0.27 -15.15
CA LEU A 419 5.96 -0.93 -14.35
C LEU A 419 5.49 -0.49 -12.96
N ARG A 420 4.20 -0.16 -12.86
CA ARG A 420 3.43 -0.44 -11.65
C ARG A 420 3.35 -1.96 -11.52
N ILE A 421 4.49 -2.64 -11.43
CA ILE A 421 4.57 -3.94 -10.78
C ILE A 421 4.12 -3.60 -9.38
N ARG A 422 2.85 -3.93 -9.07
CA ARG A 422 2.25 -3.69 -7.77
C ARG A 422 3.28 -4.06 -6.71
N ARG A 423 3.44 -3.24 -5.69
CA ARG A 423 4.46 -3.48 -4.65
C ARG A 423 4.37 -4.91 -4.08
N ASN A 424 3.18 -5.50 -4.09
CA ASN A 424 2.91 -6.90 -3.78
C ASN A 424 3.58 -7.89 -4.76
N VAL A 425 3.56 -7.64 -6.06
CA VAL A 425 4.25 -8.46 -7.06
C VAL A 425 5.77 -8.30 -6.92
N GLN A 426 6.28 -7.10 -6.60
CA GLN A 426 7.70 -6.91 -6.29
C GLN A 426 8.10 -7.67 -5.03
N TYR A 427 7.25 -7.63 -3.99
CA TYR A 427 7.45 -8.38 -2.75
C TYR A 427 7.46 -9.89 -2.98
N ILE A 428 6.48 -10.43 -3.71
CA ILE A 428 6.41 -11.86 -4.06
C ILE A 428 7.64 -12.27 -4.86
N LEU A 429 8.05 -11.48 -5.85
CA LEU A 429 9.20 -11.78 -6.69
C LEU A 429 10.51 -11.75 -5.89
N VAL A 430 10.71 -10.73 -5.05
CA VAL A 430 11.92 -10.61 -4.22
C VAL A 430 11.97 -11.67 -3.13
N THR A 431 10.84 -12.01 -2.52
CA THR A 431 10.72 -13.12 -1.55
C THR A 431 11.04 -14.45 -2.21
N ALA A 432 10.42 -14.75 -3.35
CA ALA A 432 10.67 -15.99 -4.10
C ALA A 432 12.12 -16.12 -4.55
N LEU A 433 12.74 -15.03 -5.02
CA LEU A 433 14.16 -15.00 -5.40
C LEU A 433 15.08 -15.18 -4.19
N TRP A 434 14.73 -14.62 -3.04
CA TRP A 434 15.49 -14.77 -1.81
C TRP A 434 15.44 -16.21 -1.28
N ASP A 435 14.25 -16.79 -1.21
CA ASP A 435 14.05 -18.17 -0.77
C ASP A 435 14.76 -19.16 -1.71
N LEU A 436 14.66 -18.93 -3.03
CA LEU A 436 15.36 -19.74 -4.04
C LEU A 436 16.89 -19.62 -3.90
N ALA A 437 17.42 -18.42 -3.64
CA ALA A 437 18.86 -18.22 -3.46
C ALA A 437 19.38 -18.95 -2.22
N ILE A 438 18.65 -18.91 -1.10
CA ILE A 438 19.02 -19.64 0.11
C ILE A 438 18.92 -21.15 -0.12
N ALA A 439 17.87 -21.62 -0.78
CA ALA A 439 17.70 -23.04 -1.10
C ALA A 439 18.85 -23.56 -1.98
N CYS A 440 19.21 -22.83 -3.03
CA CYS A 440 20.35 -23.16 -3.89
C CYS A 440 21.68 -23.15 -3.13
N ALA A 441 21.92 -22.17 -2.26
CA ALA A 441 23.14 -22.09 -1.46
C ALA A 441 23.24 -23.24 -0.43
N ALA A 442 22.14 -23.57 0.24
CA ALA A 442 22.07 -24.68 1.17
C ALA A 442 22.26 -26.02 0.45
N PHE A 443 21.60 -26.21 -0.69
CA PHE A 443 21.76 -27.40 -1.52
C PHE A 443 23.21 -27.56 -2.00
N GLN A 444 23.84 -26.48 -2.46
CA GLN A 444 25.24 -26.50 -2.89
C GLN A 444 26.17 -26.92 -1.74
N LEU A 445 26.00 -26.35 -0.54
CA LEU A 445 26.81 -26.75 0.62
C LEU A 445 26.59 -28.22 1.00
N LEU A 446 25.33 -28.68 1.00
CA LEU A 446 24.98 -30.07 1.30
C LEU A 446 25.57 -31.05 0.27
N TYR A 447 25.54 -30.68 -1.01
CA TYR A 447 26.17 -31.44 -2.09
C TYR A 447 27.69 -31.49 -1.92
N SER A 448 28.33 -30.38 -1.58
CA SER A 448 29.78 -30.35 -1.29
C SER A 448 30.15 -31.17 -0.06
N LEU A 449 29.25 -31.30 0.93
CA LEU A 449 29.45 -32.15 2.11
C LEU A 449 29.38 -33.65 1.78
N GLN A 450 28.62 -34.08 0.76
CA GLN A 450 28.54 -35.49 0.37
C GLN A 450 29.87 -36.04 -0.16
N GLY A 451 30.70 -35.20 -0.78
CA GLY A 451 32.03 -35.58 -1.28
C GLY A 451 33.18 -35.31 -0.32
N ALA A 452 32.91 -34.79 0.89
CA ALA A 452 33.95 -34.43 1.85
C ALA A 452 34.33 -35.64 2.71
N SER A 453 35.59 -36.09 2.62
CA SER A 453 36.16 -37.07 3.54
C SER A 453 36.95 -36.35 4.64
N LEU A 454 36.68 -36.71 5.90
CA LEU A 454 37.38 -36.17 7.06
C LEU A 454 38.41 -37.19 7.56
N PRO A 455 39.72 -36.99 7.34
CA PRO A 455 40.72 -37.91 7.85
C PRO A 455 40.90 -37.65 9.35
N ILE A 456 40.10 -38.30 10.20
CA ILE A 456 40.26 -38.25 11.66
C ILE A 456 40.88 -39.58 12.12
N PRO A 457 42.22 -39.69 12.14
CA PRO A 457 42.87 -40.85 12.75
C PRO A 457 42.76 -40.75 14.29
N ASN A 458 42.66 -41.91 14.93
CA ASN A 458 43.01 -42.10 16.35
C ASN A 458 42.05 -41.56 17.41
N ILE A 459 40.76 -41.35 17.15
CA ILE A 459 39.81 -40.93 18.20
C ILE A 459 38.67 -41.95 18.32
N ARG A 460 38.51 -42.54 19.51
CA ARG A 460 37.39 -43.43 19.87
C ARG A 460 36.50 -42.73 20.90
N ILE A 461 35.23 -42.55 20.56
CA ILE A 461 34.23 -41.97 21.45
C ILE A 461 33.33 -43.11 21.94
N THR A 462 33.31 -43.36 23.24
CA THR A 462 32.34 -44.25 23.89
C THR A 462 31.33 -43.41 24.68
N ALA A 463 30.29 -44.03 25.23
CA ALA A 463 29.27 -43.34 26.03
C ALA A 463 29.84 -42.66 27.30
N THR A 464 31.08 -42.98 27.70
CA THR A 464 31.68 -42.54 28.97
C THR A 464 33.07 -41.89 28.82
N SER A 465 33.73 -42.00 27.67
CA SER A 465 35.08 -41.44 27.46
C SER A 465 35.35 -41.05 26.00
N VAL A 466 36.25 -40.08 25.82
CA VAL A 466 36.91 -39.78 24.54
C VAL A 466 38.37 -40.24 24.68
N GLU A 467 38.74 -41.29 23.95
CA GLU A 467 40.08 -41.89 24.00
C GLU A 467 40.84 -41.61 22.70
N ILE A 468 42.10 -41.20 22.83
CA ILE A 468 43.02 -41.05 21.69
C ILE A 468 43.79 -42.38 21.55
N LEU A 469 43.55 -43.11 20.46
CA LEU A 469 44.13 -44.42 20.20
C LEU A 469 45.51 -44.32 19.56
N ASN A 470 46.46 -45.19 19.92
CA ASN A 470 47.78 -45.24 19.28
C ASN A 470 47.76 -45.88 17.87
N SER A 471 46.63 -46.48 17.46
CA SER A 471 46.45 -47.11 16.15
C SER A 471 45.05 -46.79 15.57
N PRO A 472 44.89 -46.72 14.23
CA PRO A 472 43.64 -46.30 13.61
C PRO A 472 42.49 -47.30 13.84
N MET A 473 41.26 -46.78 14.00
CA MET A 473 40.06 -47.60 14.21
C MET A 473 39.77 -48.56 13.05
N GLN A 474 39.07 -49.67 13.35
CA GLN A 474 38.49 -50.59 12.36
C GLN A 474 37.62 -49.84 11.33
N HIS A 475 37.71 -50.24 10.05
CA HIS A 475 37.16 -49.51 8.90
C HIS A 475 35.67 -49.18 9.05
N ASP A 476 34.86 -50.11 9.56
CA ASP A 476 33.41 -49.93 9.69
C ASP A 476 33.02 -48.89 10.75
N GLN A 477 33.74 -48.83 11.88
CA GLN A 477 33.47 -47.86 12.95
C GLN A 477 33.88 -46.44 12.56
N ARG A 478 34.96 -46.31 11.78
CA ARG A 478 35.43 -45.03 11.23
C ARG A 478 34.41 -44.43 10.27
N ILE A 479 33.82 -45.23 9.40
CA ILE A 479 32.76 -44.80 8.46
C ILE A 479 31.54 -44.26 9.21
N TRP A 480 31.14 -44.89 10.32
CA TRP A 480 30.00 -44.43 11.11
C TRP A 480 30.25 -43.06 11.76
N LEU A 481 31.45 -42.85 12.33
CA LEU A 481 31.83 -41.58 12.96
C LEU A 481 31.94 -40.44 11.94
N GLU A 482 32.60 -40.68 10.80
CA GLU A 482 32.73 -39.71 9.71
C GLU A 482 31.35 -39.31 9.15
N LYS A 483 30.47 -40.29 8.90
CA LYS A 483 29.09 -40.03 8.47
C LYS A 483 28.27 -39.30 9.53
N GLY A 484 28.47 -39.59 10.82
CA GLY A 484 27.82 -38.89 11.92
C GLY A 484 28.21 -37.40 12.00
N ILE A 485 29.50 -37.09 11.86
CA ILE A 485 30.00 -35.71 11.84
C ILE A 485 29.49 -34.94 10.61
N LEU A 486 29.52 -35.57 9.44
CA LEU A 486 28.97 -34.98 8.21
C LEU A 486 27.47 -34.73 8.32
N MET A 487 26.71 -35.61 8.99
CA MET A 487 25.29 -35.41 9.25
C MET A 487 25.04 -34.23 10.20
N LEU A 488 25.83 -34.07 11.25
CA LEU A 488 25.77 -32.88 12.13
C LEU A 488 26.13 -31.60 11.38
N ALA A 489 27.13 -31.63 10.50
CA ALA A 489 27.48 -30.51 9.65
C ALA A 489 26.33 -30.15 8.68
N ALA A 490 25.68 -31.15 8.09
CA ALA A 490 24.50 -30.94 7.23
C ALA A 490 23.34 -30.28 7.98
N ILE A 491 23.04 -30.75 9.20
CA ILE A 491 22.02 -30.14 10.07
C ILE A 491 22.38 -28.68 10.40
N ALA A 492 23.65 -28.41 10.70
CA ALA A 492 24.13 -27.06 10.97
C ALA A 492 23.99 -26.13 9.75
N VAL A 493 24.26 -26.62 8.54
CA VAL A 493 24.07 -25.88 7.27
C VAL A 493 22.60 -25.53 7.05
N VAL A 494 21.70 -26.49 7.23
CA VAL A 494 20.25 -26.26 7.09
C VAL A 494 19.77 -25.24 8.12
N TYR A 495 20.20 -25.38 9.37
CA TYR A 495 19.84 -24.44 10.44
C TYR A 495 20.39 -23.02 10.18
N ALA A 496 21.64 -22.91 9.73
CA ALA A 496 22.25 -21.64 9.36
C ALA A 496 21.52 -20.98 8.17
N GLY A 497 21.20 -21.75 7.14
CA GLY A 497 20.41 -21.31 5.99
C GLY A 497 19.04 -20.78 6.41
N TRP A 498 18.32 -21.52 7.26
CA TRP A 498 17.03 -21.08 7.81
C TRP A 498 17.13 -19.78 8.63
N ARG A 499 18.16 -19.64 9.48
CA ARG A 499 18.45 -18.41 10.24
C ARG A 499 18.69 -17.21 9.33
N VAL A 500 19.45 -17.39 8.25
CA VAL A 500 19.74 -16.35 7.26
C VAL A 500 18.49 -16.00 6.46
N ALA A 501 17.72 -16.99 6.02
CA ALA A 501 16.44 -16.79 5.33
C ALA A 501 15.50 -15.91 6.17
N LYS A 502 15.30 -16.27 7.45
CA LYS A 502 14.43 -15.53 8.37
C LYS A 502 14.91 -14.09 8.64
N ARG A 503 16.22 -13.84 8.65
CA ARG A 503 16.77 -12.49 8.81
C ARG A 503 16.61 -11.66 7.53
N GLY A 504 16.84 -12.25 6.37
CA GLY A 504 16.63 -11.61 5.08
C GLY A 504 15.17 -11.25 4.85
N GLN A 505 14.25 -12.16 5.19
CA GLN A 505 12.81 -11.91 5.06
C GLN A 505 12.37 -10.69 5.87
N ARG A 506 12.80 -10.56 7.14
CA ARG A 506 12.52 -9.36 7.96
C ARG A 506 13.07 -8.06 7.37
N LEU A 507 14.08 -8.14 6.51
CA LEU A 507 14.69 -7.00 5.84
C LEU A 507 13.88 -6.64 4.60
N ILE A 508 13.42 -7.64 3.85
CA ILE A 508 12.47 -7.51 2.73
C ILE A 508 11.14 -6.94 3.23
N ASP A 509 10.57 -7.47 4.31
CA ASP A 509 9.33 -6.99 4.92
C ASP A 509 9.44 -5.51 5.29
N ARG A 510 10.56 -5.10 5.90
CA ARG A 510 10.81 -3.68 6.26
C ARG A 510 11.01 -2.77 5.04
N LEU A 511 11.51 -3.29 3.93
CA LEU A 511 11.70 -2.55 2.68
C LEU A 511 10.38 -2.37 1.91
N PHE A 512 9.54 -3.41 1.87
CA PHE A 512 8.31 -3.43 1.07
C PHE A 512 7.05 -3.06 1.86
N PHE A 513 6.97 -3.35 3.14
CA PHE A 513 5.87 -2.99 4.04
C PHE A 513 6.39 -2.04 5.11
N ARG A 514 6.53 -0.75 4.77
CA ARG A 514 6.69 0.28 5.79
C ARG A 514 5.32 0.51 6.46
N ALA A 515 5.27 0.18 7.75
CA ALA A 515 4.23 0.41 8.75
C ALA A 515 2.93 -0.39 8.58
N HIS A 516 2.85 -1.55 9.25
CA HIS A 516 1.61 -1.88 9.96
C HIS A 516 1.39 -0.75 10.96
N HIS A 517 0.44 0.15 10.68
CA HIS A 517 -0.14 0.93 11.75
C HIS A 517 -0.99 -0.06 12.54
N ASP A 518 -0.82 -0.10 13.86
CA ASP A 518 -1.75 -0.83 14.71
C ASP A 518 -3.10 -0.13 14.60
N TYR A 519 -3.98 -0.61 13.71
CA TYR A 519 -5.27 0.02 13.41
C TYR A 519 -6.13 0.18 14.66
N ARG A 520 -5.90 -0.64 15.69
CA ARG A 520 -6.55 -0.50 17.00
C ARG A 520 -6.09 0.76 17.72
N THR A 521 -4.79 1.01 17.75
CA THR A 521 -4.22 2.24 18.28
C THR A 521 -4.66 3.45 17.44
N ALA A 522 -4.66 3.31 16.11
CA ALA A 522 -5.11 4.35 15.18
C ALA A 522 -6.60 4.72 15.36
N ALA A 523 -7.47 3.74 15.58
CA ALA A 523 -8.89 3.95 15.84
C ALA A 523 -9.11 4.62 17.21
N ASN A 524 -8.34 4.25 18.23
CA ASN A 524 -8.38 4.92 19.53
C ASN A 524 -7.95 6.39 19.44
N GLU A 525 -6.87 6.68 18.70
CA GLU A 525 -6.42 8.07 18.48
C GLU A 525 -7.46 8.90 17.70
N LEU A 526 -8.18 8.28 16.76
CA LEU A 526 -9.29 8.93 16.05
C LEU A 526 -10.49 9.17 16.97
N ALA A 527 -10.85 8.21 17.80
CA ALA A 527 -11.92 8.33 18.77
C ALA A 527 -11.65 9.47 19.77
N GLU A 528 -10.39 9.66 20.19
CA GLU A 528 -9.99 10.76 21.07
C GLU A 528 -10.17 12.14 20.40
N VAL A 529 -9.78 12.28 19.13
CA VAL A 529 -10.03 13.50 18.35
C VAL A 529 -11.53 13.76 18.19
N MET A 530 -12.31 12.72 17.91
CA MET A 530 -13.76 12.81 17.75
C MET A 530 -14.49 13.17 19.05
N ALA A 531 -14.00 12.69 20.20
CA ALA A 531 -14.61 12.97 21.51
C ALA A 531 -14.31 14.39 22.01
N THR A 532 -13.21 15.01 21.57
CA THR A 532 -12.77 16.33 22.04
C THR A 532 -13.32 17.48 21.20
N LYS A 533 -13.70 17.23 19.94
CA LYS A 533 -14.18 18.25 19.01
C LYS A 533 -15.70 18.33 18.96
N LEU A 534 -16.26 19.38 19.55
CA LEU A 534 -17.70 19.64 19.57
C LEU A 534 -18.19 20.46 18.36
N ASN A 535 -17.29 21.13 17.64
CA ASN A 535 -17.61 21.92 16.45
C ASN A 535 -17.47 21.05 15.18
N MET A 536 -18.49 21.08 14.31
CA MET A 536 -18.53 20.27 13.08
C MET A 536 -17.36 20.52 12.12
N VAL A 537 -16.90 21.77 11.97
CA VAL A 537 -15.77 22.11 11.09
C VAL A 537 -14.46 21.57 11.67
N GLU A 538 -14.25 21.72 12.97
CA GLU A 538 -13.06 21.19 13.63
C GLU A 538 -13.05 19.67 13.66
N LEU A 539 -14.23 19.04 13.81
CA LEU A 539 -14.40 17.59 13.75
C LEU A 539 -14.06 17.07 12.35
N ALA A 540 -14.62 17.67 11.28
CA ALA A 540 -14.33 17.30 9.90
C ALA A 540 -12.84 17.43 9.57
N ARG A 541 -12.22 18.55 9.97
CA ARG A 541 -10.79 18.81 9.75
C ARG A 541 -9.92 17.82 10.51
N GLY A 542 -10.19 17.61 11.80
CA GLY A 542 -9.46 16.67 12.64
C GLY A 542 -9.54 15.24 12.10
N MET A 543 -10.72 14.81 11.64
CA MET A 543 -10.90 13.51 10.99
C MET A 543 -10.06 13.39 9.71
N VAL A 544 -10.19 14.35 8.79
CA VAL A 544 -9.49 14.34 7.51
C VAL A 544 -7.97 14.32 7.70
N GLU A 545 -7.44 15.19 8.58
CA GLU A 545 -6.01 15.26 8.88
C GLU A 545 -5.50 13.94 9.47
N LYS A 546 -6.23 13.40 10.44
CA LYS A 546 -5.80 12.20 11.17
C LYS A 546 -5.88 10.96 10.28
N ILE A 547 -6.96 10.76 9.53
CA ILE A 547 -7.10 9.65 8.58
C ILE A 547 -6.05 9.73 7.47
N SER A 548 -5.81 10.94 6.95
CA SER A 548 -4.78 11.17 5.93
C SER A 548 -3.38 10.86 6.45
N SER A 549 -3.10 11.17 7.72
CA SER A 549 -1.82 10.85 8.37
C SER A 549 -1.68 9.34 8.62
N LEU A 550 -2.69 8.69 9.19
CA LEU A 550 -2.66 7.27 9.57
C LEU A 550 -2.57 6.36 8.34
N LEU A 551 -3.38 6.60 7.31
CA LEU A 551 -3.35 5.82 6.07
C LEU A 551 -2.33 6.35 5.05
N GLN A 552 -1.61 7.43 5.39
CA GLN A 552 -0.63 8.12 4.53
C GLN A 552 -1.23 8.42 3.15
N LEU A 553 -2.37 9.10 3.11
CA LEU A 553 -3.11 9.35 1.86
C LEU A 553 -2.50 10.48 1.04
N LYS A 554 -2.61 10.37 -0.28
CA LYS A 554 -2.37 11.48 -1.21
C LYS A 554 -3.54 12.46 -1.19
N ARG A 555 -4.77 11.94 -1.10
CA ARG A 555 -6.02 12.70 -1.08
C ARG A 555 -7.04 12.07 -0.13
N ALA A 556 -7.78 12.89 0.60
CA ALA A 556 -8.90 12.47 1.43
C ALA A 556 -9.96 13.58 1.48
N GLY A 557 -11.21 13.20 1.74
CA GLY A 557 -12.32 14.11 1.93
C GLY A 557 -13.29 13.58 2.98
N VAL A 558 -13.91 14.49 3.72
CA VAL A 558 -15.02 14.20 4.62
C VAL A 558 -16.15 15.17 4.33
N LEU A 559 -17.36 14.64 4.35
CA LEU A 559 -18.61 15.36 4.09
C LEU A 559 -19.58 15.04 5.21
N PHE A 560 -20.26 16.04 5.75
CA PHE A 560 -21.33 15.87 6.74
C PHE A 560 -22.65 16.41 6.19
N PHE A 561 -23.71 15.65 6.37
CA PHE A 561 -25.05 15.98 5.90
C PHE A 561 -25.97 16.30 7.07
N ARG A 562 -26.78 17.34 6.89
CA ARG A 562 -27.91 17.68 7.75
C ARG A 562 -29.19 17.27 6.99
N ASP A 563 -30.07 16.56 7.68
CA ASP A 563 -31.37 16.09 7.19
C ASP A 563 -31.34 15.36 5.84
N GLU A 564 -30.32 14.51 5.66
CA GLU A 564 -30.13 13.60 4.51
C GLU A 564 -30.00 14.25 3.13
N GLN A 565 -29.95 15.59 3.02
CA GLN A 565 -29.91 16.26 1.72
C GLN A 565 -28.93 17.43 1.65
N VAL A 566 -28.68 18.13 2.75
CA VAL A 566 -27.86 19.35 2.73
C VAL A 566 -26.47 19.06 3.29
N CYS A 567 -25.44 19.19 2.45
CA CYS A 567 -24.05 19.18 2.92
C CYS A 567 -23.84 20.40 3.82
N CYS A 568 -23.65 20.17 5.12
CA CYS A 568 -23.48 21.24 6.12
C CYS A 568 -22.01 21.54 6.41
N CYS A 569 -21.12 20.58 6.18
CA CYS A 569 -19.69 20.73 6.41
C CYS A 569 -18.90 19.80 5.48
N GLN A 570 -17.77 20.29 4.98
CA GLN A 570 -16.87 19.53 4.13
C GLN A 570 -15.43 19.97 4.34
N GLU A 571 -14.52 19.00 4.42
CA GLU A 571 -13.08 19.23 4.57
C GLU A 571 -12.30 18.24 3.70
N SER A 572 -11.09 18.62 3.29
CA SER A 572 -10.26 17.78 2.42
C SER A 572 -8.77 17.89 2.71
N TYR A 573 -8.03 16.91 2.21
CA TYR A 573 -6.58 16.84 2.30
C TYR A 573 -5.99 16.53 0.92
N GLY A 574 -4.89 17.20 0.56
CA GLY A 574 -4.17 16.94 -0.68
C GLY A 574 -4.82 17.50 -1.95
N PHE A 575 -5.73 18.47 -1.79
CA PHE A 575 -6.34 19.26 -2.85
C PHE A 575 -5.76 20.67 -2.87
N ASP A 576 -5.73 21.30 -4.04
CA ASP A 576 -5.67 22.76 -4.09
C ASP A 576 -7.08 23.31 -3.82
N GLY A 577 -7.20 24.50 -3.22
CA GLY A 577 -8.51 25.02 -2.78
C GLY A 577 -9.55 25.16 -3.90
N LYS A 578 -9.13 25.18 -5.17
CA LYS A 578 -10.03 25.25 -6.34
C LYS A 578 -10.57 23.87 -6.75
N SER A 579 -9.74 22.83 -6.81
CA SER A 579 -10.18 21.48 -7.19
C SER A 579 -11.15 20.86 -6.18
N TRP A 580 -11.02 21.18 -4.89
CA TRP A 580 -12.00 20.71 -3.90
C TRP A 580 -13.36 21.39 -4.08
N ALA A 581 -13.38 22.71 -4.30
CA ALA A 581 -14.62 23.42 -4.57
C ALA A 581 -15.30 22.95 -5.86
N GLU A 582 -14.54 22.69 -6.92
CA GLU A 582 -15.05 22.12 -8.18
C GLU A 582 -15.67 20.73 -8.00
N PHE A 583 -15.05 19.85 -7.20
CA PHE A 583 -15.63 18.55 -6.85
C PHE A 583 -16.98 18.69 -6.15
N CYS A 584 -17.07 19.58 -5.18
CA CYS A 584 -18.28 19.77 -4.38
C CYS A 584 -19.42 20.40 -5.21
N ILE A 585 -19.10 21.34 -6.10
CA ILE A 585 -20.07 21.96 -7.01
C ILE A 585 -20.57 20.96 -8.07
N SER A 586 -19.68 20.19 -8.67
CA SER A 586 -20.03 19.21 -9.70
C SER A 586 -20.81 18.00 -9.18
N SER A 587 -20.81 17.76 -7.87
CA SER A 587 -21.37 16.55 -7.27
C SER A 587 -22.60 16.79 -6.38
N ASN A 588 -23.04 18.03 -6.14
CA ASN A 588 -23.85 18.37 -4.96
C ASN A 588 -25.21 17.63 -4.81
N GLU A 589 -25.97 17.39 -5.88
CA GLU A 589 -27.24 16.63 -5.79
C GLU A 589 -27.09 15.11 -6.01
N ASP A 590 -25.99 14.69 -6.63
CA ASP A 590 -25.74 13.30 -7.02
C ASP A 590 -24.88 12.55 -5.99
N LEU A 591 -24.04 13.26 -5.23
CA LEU A 591 -23.12 12.71 -4.23
C LEU A 591 -23.86 12.05 -3.07
N THR A 592 -24.90 12.71 -2.55
CA THR A 592 -25.74 12.18 -1.48
C THR A 592 -26.48 10.93 -1.94
N ARG A 593 -27.00 10.93 -3.19
CA ARG A 593 -27.62 9.73 -3.81
C ARG A 593 -26.62 8.58 -3.98
N ALA A 594 -25.39 8.85 -4.42
CA ALA A 594 -24.33 7.84 -4.48
C ALA A 594 -24.03 7.25 -3.11
N LEU A 595 -23.83 8.09 -2.09
CA LEU A 595 -23.57 7.64 -0.72
C LEU A 595 -24.76 6.89 -0.11
N GLN A 596 -25.99 7.25 -0.47
CA GLN A 596 -27.21 6.54 -0.05
C GLN A 596 -27.33 5.15 -0.69
N SER A 597 -26.92 5.00 -1.95
CA SER A 597 -26.94 3.71 -2.66
C SER A 597 -25.92 2.69 -2.14
N VAL A 598 -24.95 3.14 -1.35
CA VAL A 598 -23.91 2.30 -0.75
C VAL A 598 -24.20 2.08 0.73
N ARG A 599 -24.16 0.81 1.18
CA ARG A 599 -24.34 0.44 2.60
C ARG A 599 -23.02 0.44 3.39
N ASP A 600 -21.98 -0.18 2.83
CA ASP A 600 -20.69 -0.39 3.48
C ASP A 600 -19.55 0.24 2.66
N GLU A 601 -18.29 -0.01 2.99
CA GLU A 601 -17.16 0.55 2.23
C GLU A 601 -17.17 0.02 0.80
N ALA A 602 -17.17 0.94 -0.16
CA ALA A 602 -17.28 0.57 -1.58
C ALA A 602 -16.18 1.22 -2.41
N SER A 603 -15.70 0.45 -3.39
CA SER A 603 -14.90 1.02 -4.47
C SER A 603 -15.76 1.93 -5.33
N ILE A 604 -15.19 3.05 -5.79
CA ILE A 604 -15.88 3.96 -6.71
C ILE A 604 -16.31 3.28 -8.02
N GLU A 605 -15.71 2.14 -8.39
CA GLU A 605 -16.08 1.38 -9.58
C GLU A 605 -17.48 0.74 -9.49
N SER A 606 -18.01 0.61 -8.26
CA SER A 606 -19.39 0.17 -8.03
C SER A 606 -20.43 1.28 -8.24
N LEU A 607 -20.00 2.54 -8.32
CA LEU A 607 -20.90 3.68 -8.47
C LEU A 607 -21.44 3.83 -9.90
N PRO A 608 -22.62 4.47 -10.06
CA PRO A 608 -23.14 4.88 -11.36
C PRO A 608 -22.12 5.68 -12.17
N ALA A 609 -22.11 5.49 -13.49
CA ALA A 609 -21.14 6.11 -14.39
C ALA A 609 -21.10 7.64 -14.29
N SER A 610 -22.26 8.28 -14.06
CA SER A 610 -22.38 9.73 -13.91
C SER A 610 -21.51 10.31 -12.79
N ILE A 611 -21.29 9.55 -11.71
CA ILE A 611 -20.59 10.01 -10.50
C ILE A 611 -19.17 9.46 -10.43
N ARG A 612 -18.96 8.25 -10.94
CA ARG A 612 -17.66 7.58 -10.97
C ARG A 612 -16.58 8.44 -11.60
N ASP A 613 -16.88 9.11 -12.71
CA ASP A 613 -15.91 9.94 -13.44
C ASP A 613 -15.51 11.18 -12.64
N ALA A 614 -16.43 11.77 -11.88
CA ALA A 614 -16.13 12.88 -10.97
C ALA A 614 -15.15 12.43 -9.87
N PHE A 615 -15.42 11.29 -9.23
CA PHE A 615 -14.54 10.74 -8.19
C PHE A 615 -13.16 10.36 -8.74
N ARG A 616 -13.12 9.73 -9.92
CA ARG A 616 -11.88 9.32 -10.58
C ARG A 616 -11.02 10.52 -10.98
N THR A 617 -11.64 11.56 -11.56
CA THR A 617 -10.96 12.81 -11.94
C THR A 617 -10.31 13.48 -10.73
N HIS A 618 -10.98 13.41 -9.57
CA HIS A 618 -10.50 13.98 -8.32
C HIS A 618 -9.62 13.01 -7.50
N GLY A 619 -9.32 11.81 -8.02
CA GLY A 619 -8.34 10.89 -7.45
C GLY A 619 -8.82 10.12 -6.22
N PHE A 620 -10.13 9.98 -6.04
CA PHE A 620 -10.73 9.09 -5.04
C PHE A 620 -10.79 7.65 -5.55
N LEU A 621 -10.69 6.67 -4.65
CA LEU A 621 -10.73 5.24 -4.98
C LEU A 621 -11.81 4.48 -4.21
N TYR A 622 -12.02 4.87 -2.95
CA TYR A 622 -13.01 4.26 -2.08
C TYR A 622 -13.82 5.33 -1.35
N LEU A 623 -15.04 4.94 -0.97
CA LEU A 623 -15.90 5.72 -0.10
C LEU A 623 -16.39 4.84 1.05
N ALA A 624 -16.60 5.46 2.21
CA ALA A 624 -17.20 4.84 3.38
C ALA A 624 -18.38 5.74 3.84
N PRO A 625 -19.64 5.29 3.75
CA PRO A 625 -20.77 6.08 4.21
C PRO A 625 -20.77 6.17 5.74
N ILE A 626 -21.03 7.35 6.28
CA ILE A 626 -21.17 7.57 7.72
C ILE A 626 -22.67 7.55 8.03
N ARG A 627 -23.12 6.47 8.67
CA ARG A 627 -24.53 6.27 9.00
C ARG A 627 -24.76 6.27 10.50
N SER A 628 -25.84 6.94 10.89
CA SER A 628 -26.41 6.90 12.24
C SER A 628 -27.73 6.14 12.13
N LYS A 629 -27.76 4.91 12.64
CA LYS A 629 -28.85 3.94 12.36
C LYS A 629 -29.01 3.76 10.83
N GLU A 630 -30.18 4.03 10.26
CA GLU A 630 -30.43 3.95 8.81
C GLU A 630 -30.12 5.27 8.08
N ARG A 631 -29.95 6.38 8.82
CA ARG A 631 -29.77 7.73 8.27
C ARG A 631 -28.34 7.99 7.84
N LEU A 632 -28.15 8.53 6.64
CA LEU A 632 -26.85 9.03 6.17
C LEU A 632 -26.56 10.39 6.81
N VAL A 633 -25.49 10.46 7.61
CA VAL A 633 -25.04 11.71 8.27
C VAL A 633 -23.70 12.22 7.73
N GLY A 634 -23.03 11.45 6.88
CA GLY A 634 -21.80 11.89 6.23
C GLY A 634 -21.19 10.87 5.27
N GLY A 635 -20.01 11.18 4.74
CA GLY A 635 -19.24 10.31 3.87
C GLY A 635 -17.74 10.56 4.01
N LEU A 636 -16.99 9.47 4.04
CA LEU A 636 -15.53 9.44 4.03
C LEU A 636 -15.05 9.05 2.64
N LEU A 637 -14.19 9.88 2.04
CA LEU A 637 -13.66 9.69 0.70
C LEU A 637 -12.14 9.54 0.79
N VAL A 638 -11.60 8.45 0.24
CA VAL A 638 -10.16 8.17 0.31
C VAL A 638 -9.56 7.89 -1.06
N GLY A 639 -8.41 8.52 -1.33
CA GLY A 639 -7.65 8.38 -2.56
C GLY A 639 -6.49 7.38 -2.45
N GLU A 640 -5.55 7.46 -3.39
CA GLU A 640 -4.34 6.64 -3.36
C GLU A 640 -3.51 6.86 -2.07
N LYS A 641 -2.96 5.78 -1.51
CA LYS A 641 -1.92 5.86 -0.48
C LYS A 641 -0.63 6.41 -1.09
N ARG A 642 0.15 7.19 -0.33
CA ARG A 642 1.51 7.66 -0.69
C ARG A 642 2.47 6.50 -0.93
N SER A 643 2.24 5.38 -0.26
CA SER A 643 2.99 4.14 -0.45
C SER A 643 2.63 3.39 -1.74
N GLU A 644 1.53 3.79 -2.39
CA GLU A 644 0.91 3.17 -3.57
C GLU A 644 0.54 1.69 -3.37
N ALA A 645 0.45 1.26 -2.11
CA ALA A 645 -0.11 -0.03 -1.75
C ALA A 645 -1.62 -0.05 -2.06
N ALA A 646 -2.11 -1.20 -2.54
CA ALA A 646 -3.54 -1.43 -2.66
C ALA A 646 -4.17 -1.48 -1.26
N TYR A 647 -5.41 -0.99 -1.15
CA TYR A 647 -6.22 -1.18 0.05
C TYR A 647 -6.40 -2.68 0.29
N GLN A 648 -6.06 -3.12 1.50
CA GLN A 648 -6.37 -4.45 1.99
C GLN A 648 -7.75 -4.44 2.66
N GLU A 649 -8.27 -5.62 2.97
CA GLU A 649 -9.55 -5.77 3.68
C GLU A 649 -9.50 -5.06 5.04
N GLU A 650 -8.37 -5.14 5.75
CA GLU A 650 -8.18 -4.47 7.05
C GLU A 650 -8.22 -2.94 6.94
N ASP A 651 -7.84 -2.37 5.80
CA ASP A 651 -7.96 -0.92 5.57
C ASP A 651 -9.41 -0.48 5.43
N LEU A 652 -10.23 -1.29 4.75
CA LEU A 652 -11.65 -1.02 4.55
C LEU A 652 -12.41 -1.23 5.87
N GLU A 653 -12.14 -2.32 6.59
CA GLU A 653 -12.69 -2.53 7.93
C GLU A 653 -12.35 -1.37 8.87
N PHE A 654 -11.11 -0.87 8.83
CA PHE A 654 -10.70 0.31 9.59
C PHE A 654 -11.52 1.55 9.20
N LEU A 655 -11.69 1.84 7.91
CA LEU A 655 -12.53 2.95 7.46
C LEU A 655 -13.98 2.83 7.95
N GLY A 656 -14.52 1.62 7.98
CA GLY A 656 -15.84 1.34 8.53
C GLY A 656 -15.96 1.56 10.03
N VAL A 657 -14.95 1.16 10.80
CA VAL A 657 -14.88 1.45 12.24
C VAL A 657 -14.84 2.96 12.46
N VAL A 658 -14.02 3.68 11.70
CA VAL A 658 -13.89 5.14 11.78
C VAL A 658 -15.20 5.83 11.38
N ALA A 659 -15.88 5.36 10.33
CA ALA A 659 -17.18 5.88 9.94
C ALA A 659 -18.24 5.68 11.03
N ARG A 660 -18.33 4.50 11.65
CA ARG A 660 -19.27 4.26 12.76
C ARG A 660 -18.98 5.12 14.00
N GLN A 661 -17.71 5.38 14.30
CA GLN A 661 -17.34 6.29 15.40
C GLN A 661 -17.68 7.74 15.06
N ALA A 662 -17.42 8.15 13.82
CA ALA A 662 -17.74 9.49 13.34
C ALA A 662 -19.24 9.78 13.41
N SER A 663 -20.11 8.78 13.15
CA SER A 663 -21.57 9.01 13.24
C SER A 663 -22.02 9.40 14.65
N VAL A 664 -21.45 8.79 15.68
CA VAL A 664 -21.71 9.16 17.08
C VAL A 664 -21.21 10.58 17.37
N ALA A 665 -20.02 10.93 16.90
CA ALA A 665 -19.44 12.26 17.10
C ALA A 665 -20.25 13.36 16.39
N ILE A 666 -20.73 13.10 15.17
CA ILE A 666 -21.59 14.01 14.41
C ILE A 666 -22.93 14.22 15.10
N GLU A 667 -23.58 13.16 15.59
CA GLU A 667 -24.85 13.27 16.33
C GLU A 667 -24.65 14.07 17.62
N ASN A 668 -23.56 13.84 18.34
CA ASN A 668 -23.22 14.62 19.53
C ASN A 668 -23.00 16.10 19.16
N ALA A 669 -22.23 16.40 18.12
CA ALA A 669 -22.00 17.78 17.67
C ALA A 669 -23.32 18.49 17.31
N PHE A 670 -24.23 17.82 16.60
CA PHE A 670 -25.56 18.37 16.31
C PHE A 670 -26.40 18.56 17.57
N LEU A 671 -26.32 17.65 18.54
CA LEU A 671 -27.01 17.80 19.82
C LEU A 671 -26.48 19.01 20.60
N TYR A 672 -25.17 19.19 20.68
CA TYR A 672 -24.55 20.32 21.35
C TYR A 672 -24.88 21.65 20.67
N GLU A 673 -24.89 21.71 19.33
CA GLU A 673 -25.30 22.91 18.59
C GLU A 673 -26.74 23.30 18.91
N ARG A 674 -27.67 22.33 18.91
CA ARG A 674 -29.09 22.56 19.29
C ARG A 674 -29.24 23.00 20.74
N LEU A 675 -28.51 22.37 21.66
CA LEU A 675 -28.54 22.75 23.08
C LEU A 675 -27.98 24.17 23.28
N ALA A 676 -26.88 24.52 22.62
CA ALA A 676 -26.31 25.86 22.68
C ALA A 676 -27.25 26.92 22.11
N GLU A 677 -27.94 26.62 21.01
CA GLU A 677 -28.94 27.52 20.42
C GLU A 677 -30.15 27.70 21.34
N GLN A 678 -30.66 26.61 21.92
CA GLN A 678 -31.75 26.66 22.91
C GLN A 678 -31.37 27.48 24.14
N GLU A 679 -30.16 27.28 24.68
CA GLU A 679 -29.69 28.02 25.85
C GLU A 679 -29.50 29.51 25.53
N ARG A 680 -28.99 29.84 24.33
CA ARG A 680 -28.89 31.22 23.85
C ARG A 680 -30.27 31.87 23.75
N MET A 681 -31.26 31.19 23.15
CA MET A 681 -32.63 31.70 23.05
C MET A 681 -33.27 31.91 24.42
N LYS A 682 -33.10 30.95 25.36
CA LYS A 682 -33.57 31.10 26.75
C LYS A 682 -32.93 32.31 27.43
N HIS A 683 -31.63 32.51 27.23
CA HIS A 683 -30.92 33.66 27.79
C HIS A 683 -31.43 34.98 27.21
N GLU A 684 -31.64 35.06 25.90
CA GLU A 684 -32.20 36.24 25.22
C GLU A 684 -33.63 36.55 25.72
N LEU A 685 -34.48 35.54 25.89
CA LEU A 685 -35.83 35.70 26.46
C LEU A 685 -35.79 36.15 27.93
N ALA A 686 -34.87 35.63 28.75
CA ALA A 686 -34.70 36.06 30.13
C ALA A 686 -34.27 37.53 30.23
N ILE A 687 -33.42 38.00 29.31
CA ILE A 687 -33.05 39.42 29.20
C ILE A 687 -34.28 40.25 28.83
N ALA A 688 -35.07 39.82 27.84
CA ALA A 688 -36.29 40.51 27.43
C ALA A 688 -37.30 40.62 28.59
N ARG A 689 -37.51 39.53 29.34
CA ARG A 689 -38.33 39.51 30.57
C ARG A 689 -37.88 40.57 31.57
N ARG A 690 -36.58 40.64 31.84
CA ARG A 690 -36.04 41.62 32.78
C ARG A 690 -36.28 43.06 32.31
N ILE A 691 -36.11 43.34 31.02
CA ILE A 691 -36.36 44.67 30.46
C ILE A 691 -37.84 45.05 30.57
N GLN A 692 -38.74 44.12 30.23
CA GLN A 692 -40.18 44.32 30.34
C GLN A 692 -40.63 44.54 31.79
N LEU A 693 -40.23 43.67 32.72
CA LEU A 693 -40.58 43.83 34.13
C LEU A 693 -40.04 45.13 34.70
N ALA A 694 -38.86 45.59 34.27
CA ALA A 694 -38.30 46.88 34.69
C ALA A 694 -39.01 48.09 34.06
N SER A 695 -39.73 47.92 32.95
CA SER A 695 -40.51 49.00 32.33
C SER A 695 -41.85 49.22 33.02
N LEU A 696 -42.43 48.17 33.63
CA LEU A 696 -43.62 48.27 34.47
C LEU A 696 -43.34 49.06 35.77
N PRO A 697 -44.35 49.67 36.41
CA PRO A 697 -44.17 50.40 37.66
C PRO A 697 -43.54 49.55 38.76
N GLN A 698 -42.36 49.97 39.25
CA GLN A 698 -41.63 49.28 40.33
C GLN A 698 -42.11 49.72 41.72
N GLU A 699 -42.61 50.94 41.83
CA GLU A 699 -43.10 51.53 43.06
C GLU A 699 -44.49 52.09 42.81
N THR A 700 -45.36 51.98 43.82
CA THR A 700 -46.67 52.60 43.76
C THR A 700 -46.56 54.05 44.22
N PRO A 701 -47.05 55.03 43.44
CA PRO A 701 -46.97 56.44 43.81
C PRO A 701 -47.79 56.75 45.07
N LEU A 702 -47.25 57.62 45.91
CA LEU A 702 -47.94 58.16 47.07
C LEU A 702 -48.84 59.33 46.65
N ILE A 703 -50.14 59.11 46.62
CA ILE A 703 -51.15 60.14 46.33
C ILE A 703 -52.03 60.30 47.56
N GLU A 704 -52.05 61.51 48.13
CA GLU A 704 -52.90 61.83 49.28
C GLU A 704 -54.38 61.56 48.95
N GLY A 705 -55.08 60.84 49.81
CA GLY A 705 -56.47 60.44 49.59
C GLY A 705 -56.66 59.16 48.76
N LEU A 706 -55.60 58.51 48.26
CA LEU A 706 -55.68 57.23 47.57
C LEU A 706 -54.70 56.19 48.17
N ASP A 707 -55.15 54.95 48.17
CA ASP A 707 -54.34 53.75 48.41
C ASP A 707 -54.30 52.95 47.12
N ILE A 708 -53.12 52.65 46.61
CA ILE A 708 -52.98 52.01 45.30
C ILE A 708 -52.12 50.77 45.46
N ALA A 709 -52.40 49.73 44.69
CA ALA A 709 -51.53 48.59 44.51
C ALA A 709 -51.79 47.95 43.16
N GLY A 710 -50.75 47.46 42.50
CA GLY A 710 -50.92 46.74 41.25
C GLY A 710 -49.84 45.71 41.05
N ALA A 711 -50.18 44.66 40.31
CA ALA A 711 -49.26 43.61 39.94
C ALA A 711 -49.62 43.08 38.56
N SER A 712 -48.59 42.66 37.82
CA SER A 712 -48.74 41.92 36.57
C SER A 712 -47.85 40.68 36.63
N ARG A 713 -48.40 39.54 36.24
CA ARG A 713 -47.72 38.25 36.18
C ARG A 713 -47.84 37.69 34.75
N PRO A 714 -46.74 37.69 33.98
CA PRO A 714 -46.73 37.10 32.64
C PRO A 714 -46.96 35.57 32.67
N ALA A 715 -47.68 35.04 31.68
CA ALA A 715 -47.91 33.61 31.46
C ALA A 715 -46.68 32.89 30.89
N LEU A 716 -45.96 33.57 29.98
CA LEU A 716 -44.73 33.07 29.35
C LEU A 716 -43.50 33.80 29.90
N GLU A 717 -42.35 33.68 29.22
CA GLU A 717 -41.14 34.45 29.56
C GLU A 717 -41.41 35.95 29.52
N VAL A 718 -42.19 36.45 28.55
CA VAL A 718 -42.63 37.84 28.36
C VAL A 718 -44.13 37.89 28.03
N GLY A 719 -44.81 38.98 28.41
CA GLY A 719 -46.27 39.14 28.27
C GLY A 719 -46.74 40.25 27.31
N GLY A 720 -48.02 40.27 26.94
CA GLY A 720 -48.72 41.37 26.27
C GLY A 720 -49.34 42.40 27.23
N ASP A 721 -49.55 42.02 28.49
CA ASP A 721 -50.17 42.89 29.50
C ASP A 721 -49.32 44.11 29.87
N TYR A 722 -50.00 45.23 30.11
CA TYR A 722 -49.45 46.52 30.48
C TYR A 722 -50.26 47.14 31.61
N PHE A 723 -49.58 47.67 32.61
CA PHE A 723 -50.16 48.71 33.46
C PHE A 723 -49.16 49.82 33.76
N ASP A 724 -49.67 51.01 34.03
CA ASP A 724 -48.83 52.15 34.41
C ASP A 724 -49.56 53.11 35.35
N TYR A 725 -48.76 53.87 36.11
CA TYR A 725 -49.20 54.97 36.95
C TYR A 725 -48.62 56.26 36.42
N LEU A 726 -49.46 57.07 35.79
CA LEU A 726 -49.03 58.32 35.18
C LEU A 726 -49.39 59.48 36.12
N ASN A 727 -48.38 60.04 36.77
CA ASN A 727 -48.55 61.15 37.71
C ASN A 727 -48.90 62.45 36.97
N GLY A 728 -49.98 63.12 37.40
CA GLY A 728 -50.40 64.41 36.89
C GLY A 728 -49.97 65.59 37.76
N GLU A 729 -50.87 66.53 37.99
CA GLU A 729 -50.68 67.62 38.95
C GLU A 729 -50.84 67.10 40.40
N LYS A 730 -50.56 67.95 41.39
CA LYS A 730 -50.67 67.55 42.80
C LYS A 730 -52.10 67.05 43.09
N GLY A 731 -52.22 65.77 43.45
CA GLY A 731 -53.51 65.15 43.75
C GLY A 731 -54.23 64.54 42.54
N THR A 732 -53.58 64.39 41.38
CA THR A 732 -54.11 63.63 40.25
C THR A 732 -53.22 62.47 39.83
N ILE A 733 -53.84 61.35 39.45
CA ILE A 733 -53.15 60.14 38.98
C ILE A 733 -53.97 59.43 37.93
N THR A 734 -53.33 59.04 36.83
CA THR A 734 -53.95 58.24 35.77
C THR A 734 -53.45 56.81 35.85
N VAL A 735 -54.37 55.88 36.05
CA VAL A 735 -54.12 54.44 35.97
C VAL A 735 -54.43 53.98 34.56
N VAL A 736 -53.52 53.21 33.97
CA VAL A 736 -53.73 52.55 32.67
C VAL A 736 -53.55 51.06 32.86
N VAL A 737 -54.47 50.26 32.32
CA VAL A 737 -54.32 48.81 32.16
C VAL A 737 -54.68 48.44 30.74
N GLY A 738 -53.89 47.63 30.08
CA GLY A 738 -54.18 47.16 28.74
C GLY A 738 -53.53 45.83 28.44
N ASP A 739 -54.04 45.18 27.41
CA ASP A 739 -53.57 43.91 26.90
C ASP A 739 -53.42 43.98 25.37
N VAL A 740 -52.35 43.40 24.86
CA VAL A 740 -52.05 43.32 23.44
C VAL A 740 -52.45 41.95 22.92
N SER A 741 -53.30 41.92 21.88
CA SER A 741 -53.72 40.68 21.26
C SER A 741 -52.53 39.83 20.77
N GLY A 742 -52.49 38.56 21.15
CA GLY A 742 -51.38 37.66 20.88
C GLY A 742 -50.64 37.29 22.17
N LYS A 743 -49.55 36.52 22.08
CA LYS A 743 -48.77 36.08 23.25
C LYS A 743 -47.28 36.07 22.95
N GLY A 744 -46.46 36.09 24.00
CA GLY A 744 -45.00 35.98 23.89
C GLY A 744 -44.33 37.26 23.37
N THR A 745 -43.29 37.11 22.56
CA THR A 745 -42.37 38.22 22.22
C THR A 745 -42.98 39.31 21.37
N SER A 746 -43.89 39.00 20.45
CA SER A 746 -44.56 40.01 19.61
C SER A 746 -45.47 40.92 20.43
N ALA A 747 -46.27 40.33 21.33
CA ALA A 747 -47.15 41.06 22.23
C ALA A 747 -46.35 41.99 23.15
N ALA A 748 -45.24 41.51 23.73
CA ALA A 748 -44.35 42.30 24.59
C ALA A 748 -43.71 43.52 23.89
N LEU A 749 -43.38 43.41 22.59
CA LEU A 749 -42.83 44.52 21.81
C LEU A 749 -43.88 45.60 21.54
N TYR A 750 -45.10 45.20 21.17
CA TYR A 750 -46.21 46.14 21.01
C TYR A 750 -46.61 46.78 22.34
N MET A 751 -46.58 46.02 23.43
CA MET A 751 -46.80 46.50 24.79
C MET A 751 -45.84 47.65 25.11
N SER A 752 -44.54 47.43 24.90
CA SER A 752 -43.50 48.45 25.11
C SER A 752 -43.72 49.70 24.25
N LYS A 753 -44.21 49.53 23.01
CA LYS A 753 -44.57 50.64 22.11
C LYS A 753 -45.76 51.44 22.63
N VAL A 754 -46.82 50.76 23.07
CA VAL A 754 -48.01 51.38 23.67
C VAL A 754 -47.61 52.16 24.91
N GLN A 755 -46.84 51.56 25.82
CA GLN A 755 -46.34 52.22 27.02
C GLN A 755 -45.57 53.51 26.68
N GLY A 756 -44.63 53.45 25.74
CA GLY A 756 -43.86 54.62 25.30
C GLY A 756 -44.73 55.75 24.75
N ILE A 757 -45.71 55.40 23.91
CA ILE A 757 -46.69 56.33 23.34
C ILE A 757 -47.54 56.97 24.44
N VAL A 758 -48.14 56.15 25.31
CA VAL A 758 -49.03 56.60 26.38
C VAL A 758 -48.28 57.52 27.36
N ARG A 759 -47.07 57.15 27.80
CA ARG A 759 -46.26 57.98 28.70
C ARG A 759 -45.87 59.32 28.05
N SER A 760 -45.54 59.30 26.76
CA SER A 760 -45.20 60.52 26.01
C SER A 760 -46.41 61.43 25.82
N LEU A 761 -47.58 60.86 25.53
CA LEU A 761 -48.83 61.61 25.36
C LEU A 761 -49.36 62.17 26.68
N HIS A 762 -49.10 61.50 27.80
CA HIS A 762 -49.52 61.97 29.12
C HIS A 762 -48.95 63.36 29.49
N ALA A 763 -47.76 63.70 28.96
CA ALA A 763 -47.16 65.03 29.17
C ALA A 763 -48.03 66.20 28.66
N PHE A 764 -48.96 65.94 27.75
CA PHE A 764 -49.87 66.94 27.18
C PHE A 764 -51.16 67.16 27.99
N ARG A 765 -51.31 66.50 29.16
CA ARG A 765 -52.45 66.69 30.08
C ARG A 765 -53.81 66.42 29.44
N LEU A 766 -53.85 65.39 28.60
CA LEU A 766 -55.04 64.97 27.87
C LEU A 766 -56.05 64.30 28.82
N THR A 767 -57.34 64.40 28.51
CA THR A 767 -58.34 63.55 29.18
C THR A 767 -58.13 62.07 28.81
N PRO A 768 -58.64 61.10 29.58
CA PRO A 768 -58.54 59.68 29.25
C PRO A 768 -59.01 59.35 27.83
N LYS A 769 -60.09 59.97 27.35
CA LYS A 769 -60.55 59.80 25.96
C LYS A 769 -59.57 60.38 24.95
N GLU A 770 -59.11 61.62 25.16
CA GLU A 770 -58.15 62.27 24.26
C GLU A 770 -56.82 61.51 24.17
N LEU A 771 -56.33 60.99 25.31
CA LEU A 771 -55.13 60.16 25.39
C LEU A 771 -55.24 58.93 24.50
N LEU A 772 -56.34 58.18 24.59
CA LEU A 772 -56.58 56.98 23.78
C LEU A 772 -56.76 57.31 22.30
N VAL A 773 -57.44 58.41 21.95
CA VAL A 773 -57.58 58.85 20.55
C VAL A 773 -56.23 59.19 19.94
N ARG A 774 -55.37 59.91 20.66
CA ARG A 774 -54.01 60.22 20.19
C ARG A 774 -53.13 58.98 20.11
N ALA A 775 -53.26 58.05 21.06
CA ALA A 775 -52.56 56.78 21.03
C ALA A 775 -52.97 55.94 19.82
N ASN A 776 -54.26 55.83 19.53
CA ASN A 776 -54.78 55.11 18.36
C ASN A 776 -54.28 55.73 17.05
N GLN A 777 -54.22 57.07 16.95
CA GLN A 777 -53.70 57.77 15.78
C GLN A 777 -52.24 57.38 15.47
N LEU A 778 -51.42 57.17 16.51
CA LEU A 778 -50.02 56.78 16.38
C LEU A 778 -49.86 55.27 16.13
N LEU A 779 -50.72 54.44 16.73
CA LEU A 779 -50.64 52.98 16.63
C LEU A 779 -51.23 52.42 15.33
N CYS A 780 -52.38 52.93 14.88
CA CYS A 780 -53.16 52.40 13.76
C CYS A 780 -52.38 52.34 12.43
N ARG A 781 -51.36 53.18 12.25
CA ARG A 781 -50.51 53.18 11.04
C ARG A 781 -49.38 52.15 11.08
N ASP A 782 -48.93 51.78 12.27
CA ASP A 782 -47.68 51.03 12.48
C ASP A 782 -47.90 49.66 13.13
N MET A 783 -49.14 49.28 13.44
CA MET A 783 -49.49 47.94 13.91
C MET A 783 -49.85 47.05 12.72
N GLU A 784 -49.48 45.77 12.81
CA GLU A 784 -49.96 44.77 11.85
C GLU A 784 -51.48 44.63 11.95
N LYS A 785 -52.16 44.42 10.82
CA LYS A 785 -53.63 44.39 10.74
C LYS A 785 -54.28 43.30 11.61
N SER A 786 -53.54 42.27 12.01
CA SER A 786 -53.99 41.18 12.88
C SER A 786 -53.72 41.42 14.37
N SER A 787 -53.12 42.57 14.73
CA SER A 787 -52.81 42.93 16.11
C SER A 787 -53.60 44.16 16.55
N PHE A 788 -54.12 44.14 17.76
CA PHE A 788 -54.78 45.27 18.40
C PHE A 788 -54.45 45.31 19.89
N VAL A 789 -54.78 46.41 20.55
CA VAL A 789 -54.54 46.59 21.98
C VAL A 789 -55.84 46.99 22.65
N THR A 790 -56.26 46.20 23.63
CA THR A 790 -57.35 46.60 24.51
C THR A 790 -56.77 47.42 25.65
N THR A 791 -57.38 48.54 26.01
CA THR A 791 -56.89 49.37 27.13
C THR A 791 -58.04 50.05 27.87
N ILE A 792 -57.91 50.21 29.18
CA ILE A 792 -58.75 51.06 30.01
C ILE A 792 -57.86 52.05 30.76
N THR A 793 -58.30 53.30 30.82
CA THR A 793 -57.58 54.36 31.54
C THR A 793 -58.52 55.17 32.42
N GLY A 794 -58.10 55.41 33.66
CA GLY A 794 -58.87 56.15 34.67
C GLY A 794 -58.01 57.21 35.34
N SER A 795 -58.41 58.48 35.21
CA SER A 795 -57.76 59.61 35.88
C SER A 795 -58.51 59.99 37.15
N PHE A 796 -57.88 59.80 38.30
CA PHE A 796 -58.40 60.14 39.61
C PHE A 796 -57.97 61.55 40.00
N GLU A 797 -58.94 62.37 40.37
CA GLU A 797 -58.76 63.69 40.97
C GLU A 797 -59.21 63.64 42.43
N THR A 798 -58.27 63.75 43.36
CA THR A 798 -58.52 63.57 44.79
C THR A 798 -59.27 64.74 45.43
N ALA A 799 -58.93 65.97 45.05
CA ALA A 799 -59.59 67.18 45.54
C ALA A 799 -61.09 67.23 45.16
N ALA A 800 -61.42 66.80 43.94
CA ALA A 800 -62.80 66.76 43.44
C ALA A 800 -63.53 65.44 43.75
N ARG A 801 -62.83 64.44 44.30
CA ARG A 801 -63.30 63.05 44.45
C ARG A 801 -63.99 62.51 43.19
N ARG A 802 -63.29 62.69 42.07
CA ARG A 802 -63.80 62.44 40.73
C ARG A 802 -62.85 61.53 39.97
N LEU A 803 -63.40 60.52 39.31
CA LEU A 803 -62.71 59.63 38.38
C LEU A 803 -63.25 59.89 36.98
N VAL A 804 -62.38 60.20 36.03
CA VAL A 804 -62.70 60.23 34.60
C VAL A 804 -62.16 58.95 33.97
N ILE A 805 -62.98 58.20 33.24
CA ILE A 805 -62.59 56.89 32.69
C ILE A 805 -62.97 56.77 31.21
N ALA A 806 -62.08 56.14 30.43
CA ALA A 806 -62.32 55.76 29.04
C ALA A 806 -61.80 54.33 28.78
N ARG A 807 -62.52 53.57 27.95
CA ARG A 807 -62.25 52.15 27.69
C ARG A 807 -62.13 51.89 26.19
N ALA A 808 -60.93 51.58 25.72
CA ALA A 808 -60.65 51.08 24.39
C ALA A 808 -60.77 49.55 24.34
N GLY A 809 -62.00 49.02 24.39
CA GLY A 809 -62.29 47.59 24.19
C GLY A 809 -61.89 46.62 25.32
N HIS A 810 -61.20 47.08 26.36
CA HIS A 810 -60.73 46.24 27.49
C HIS A 810 -61.84 45.80 28.44
N LEU A 811 -61.54 44.98 29.46
CA LEU A 811 -62.51 44.61 30.49
C LEU A 811 -63.13 45.83 31.22
N PRO A 812 -64.33 45.68 31.82
CA PRO A 812 -64.90 46.67 32.72
C PRO A 812 -63.97 47.00 33.89
N MET A 813 -64.10 48.22 34.44
CA MET A 813 -63.59 48.50 35.78
C MET A 813 -64.64 48.08 36.81
N TYR A 814 -64.22 47.39 37.87
CA TYR A 814 -65.10 46.95 38.94
C TYR A 814 -65.00 47.92 40.12
N ARG A 815 -66.13 48.40 40.64
CA ARG A 815 -66.17 49.32 41.77
C ARG A 815 -66.95 48.71 42.93
N PHE A 816 -66.35 48.68 44.11
CA PHE A 816 -67.08 48.55 45.37
C PHE A 816 -67.54 49.93 45.81
N ASP A 817 -68.85 50.12 45.91
CA ASP A 817 -69.48 51.32 46.44
C ASP A 817 -69.71 51.14 47.94
N ALA A 818 -69.03 51.94 48.75
CA ALA A 818 -69.09 51.83 50.21
C ALA A 818 -70.43 52.32 50.80
N GLU A 819 -71.16 53.19 50.09
CA GLU A 819 -72.48 53.68 50.54
C GLU A 819 -73.54 52.58 50.39
N HIS A 820 -73.58 51.94 49.23
CA HIS A 820 -74.61 50.95 48.88
C HIS A 820 -74.18 49.51 49.20
N ASN A 821 -72.93 49.31 49.61
CA ASN A 821 -72.34 48.01 49.96
C ASN A 821 -72.48 46.95 48.86
N ASN A 822 -72.33 47.36 47.61
CA ASN A 822 -72.41 46.52 46.43
C ASN A 822 -71.18 46.70 45.52
N VAL A 823 -71.00 45.76 44.59
CA VAL A 823 -69.99 45.87 43.54
C VAL A 823 -70.69 46.09 42.20
N GLU A 824 -70.32 47.14 41.49
CA GLU A 824 -70.84 47.48 40.16
C GLU A 824 -69.74 47.38 39.09
N LYS A 825 -70.16 47.14 37.84
CA LYS A 825 -69.29 47.18 36.66
C LYS A 825 -69.43 48.54 35.97
N ILE A 826 -68.31 49.19 35.68
CA ILE A 826 -68.27 50.44 34.93
C ILE A 826 -67.66 50.16 33.56
N THR A 827 -68.51 50.19 32.53
CA THR A 827 -68.16 49.78 31.16
C THR A 827 -68.50 50.89 30.14
N PRO A 828 -67.67 51.94 30.00
CA PRO A 828 -67.82 52.91 28.91
C PRO A 828 -67.72 52.22 27.53
N ARG A 829 -68.39 52.76 26.51
CA ARG A 829 -68.25 52.28 25.13
C ARG A 829 -66.85 52.59 24.57
N GLY A 830 -66.41 51.76 23.63
CA GLY A 830 -65.17 51.95 22.88
C GLY A 830 -64.65 50.67 22.23
N LEU A 831 -63.77 50.84 21.24
CA LEU A 831 -63.12 49.79 20.46
C LEU A 831 -61.65 49.64 20.87
N GLY A 832 -61.02 48.50 20.59
CA GLY A 832 -59.57 48.33 20.79
C GLY A 832 -58.74 49.28 19.94
N LEU A 833 -57.58 49.71 20.46
CA LEU A 833 -56.59 50.50 19.72
C LEU A 833 -56.04 49.67 18.55
N GLY A 834 -55.88 50.31 17.39
CA GLY A 834 -55.36 49.69 16.18
C GLY A 834 -56.38 48.92 15.33
N LEU A 835 -57.61 48.69 15.83
CA LEU A 835 -58.65 47.96 15.08
C LEU A 835 -59.23 48.77 13.91
N GLU A 836 -59.47 50.06 14.14
CA GLU A 836 -60.18 50.92 13.20
C GLU A 836 -59.45 52.26 13.01
N ALA A 837 -59.75 52.91 11.89
CA ALA A 837 -59.24 54.24 11.60
C ALA A 837 -59.63 55.24 12.70
N ASN A 838 -58.77 56.23 12.93
CA ASN A 838 -58.86 57.09 14.11
C ASN A 838 -60.19 57.86 14.24
N ASP A 839 -60.80 58.25 13.13
CA ASP A 839 -62.08 58.96 13.13
C ASP A 839 -63.22 58.09 13.66
N THR A 840 -63.26 56.82 13.24
CA THR A 840 -64.24 55.82 13.70
C THR A 840 -63.96 55.40 15.16
N PHE A 841 -62.69 55.22 15.51
CA PHE A 841 -62.30 54.94 16.90
C PHE A 841 -62.77 56.05 17.86
N SER A 842 -62.57 57.33 17.48
CA SER A 842 -62.92 58.49 18.30
C SER A 842 -64.44 58.65 18.50
N SER A 843 -65.25 58.31 17.50
CA SER A 843 -66.72 58.41 17.59
C SER A 843 -67.32 57.34 18.50
N GLU A 844 -66.72 56.15 18.56
CA GLU A 844 -67.20 55.03 19.39
C GLU A 844 -66.71 55.09 20.84
N LEU A 845 -65.66 55.85 21.13
CA LEU A 845 -65.08 55.96 22.46
C LEU A 845 -65.92 56.90 23.37
N GLU A 846 -66.32 56.40 24.53
CA GLU A 846 -67.07 57.15 25.54
C GLU A 846 -66.18 57.52 26.73
N GLU A 847 -66.32 58.77 27.19
CA GLU A 847 -65.72 59.23 28.44
C GLU A 847 -66.80 59.28 29.52
N ARG A 848 -66.56 58.63 30.66
CA ARG A 848 -67.49 58.60 31.78
C ARG A 848 -66.87 59.24 33.00
N VAL A 849 -67.66 60.07 33.68
CA VAL A 849 -67.27 60.70 34.95
C VAL A 849 -67.97 59.98 36.09
N VAL A 850 -67.22 59.57 37.10
CA VAL A 850 -67.69 58.84 38.27
C VAL A 850 -67.27 59.62 39.52
N SER A 851 -68.22 60.00 40.36
CA SER A 851 -67.91 60.55 41.68
C SER A 851 -67.71 59.41 42.68
N TYR A 852 -66.77 59.58 43.62
CA TYR A 852 -66.45 58.54 44.59
C TYR A 852 -66.37 59.07 46.02
N ARG A 853 -66.49 58.15 46.98
CA ARG A 853 -66.48 58.44 48.41
C ARG A 853 -65.32 57.72 49.09
N PRO A 854 -64.94 58.13 50.31
CA PRO A 854 -63.99 57.38 51.11
C PRO A 854 -64.42 55.93 51.26
N SER A 855 -63.46 55.02 51.19
CA SER A 855 -63.63 53.56 51.22
C SER A 855 -64.18 52.91 49.94
N ASP A 856 -64.51 53.68 48.90
CA ASP A 856 -64.77 53.09 47.58
C ASP A 856 -63.49 52.42 47.05
N VAL A 857 -63.64 51.29 46.38
CA VAL A 857 -62.52 50.53 45.79
C VAL A 857 -62.75 50.31 44.31
N PHE A 858 -61.75 50.57 43.50
CA PHE A 858 -61.75 50.40 42.05
C PHE A 858 -60.73 49.33 41.67
N VAL A 859 -61.13 48.38 40.83
CA VAL A 859 -60.27 47.31 40.32
C VAL A 859 -60.27 47.35 38.80
N PHE A 860 -59.09 47.48 38.22
CA PHE A 860 -58.79 47.25 36.82
C PHE A 860 -58.14 45.88 36.70
N ALA A 861 -58.57 45.07 35.75
CA ALA A 861 -58.03 43.73 35.54
C ALA A 861 -57.92 43.42 34.03
N SER A 862 -56.93 42.61 33.65
CA SER A 862 -56.85 41.99 32.33
C SER A 862 -57.71 40.72 32.24
N ASP A 863 -57.93 40.24 31.02
CA ASP A 863 -58.73 39.04 30.74
C ASP A 863 -58.13 37.78 31.36
N GLY A 864 -56.80 37.63 31.41
CA GLY A 864 -56.17 36.46 32.06
C GLY A 864 -56.51 36.28 33.54
N VAL A 865 -57.09 37.28 34.21
CA VAL A 865 -57.65 37.16 35.57
C VAL A 865 -59.03 36.49 35.56
N VAL A 866 -59.93 36.88 34.64
CA VAL A 866 -61.30 36.36 34.59
C VAL A 866 -61.37 35.07 33.78
N GLU A 867 -60.48 34.90 32.81
CA GLU A 867 -60.37 33.72 31.96
C GLU A 867 -59.46 32.64 32.55
N ALA A 868 -58.85 32.87 33.72
CA ALA A 868 -58.05 31.87 34.40
C ALA A 868 -58.84 30.57 34.60
N GLU A 869 -58.31 29.45 34.15
CA GLU A 869 -59.00 28.16 34.18
C GLU A 869 -58.55 27.31 35.36
N LYS A 870 -59.45 26.43 35.81
CA LYS A 870 -59.13 25.29 36.67
C LYS A 870 -59.15 23.99 35.85
N LYS A 871 -58.59 22.93 36.43
CA LYS A 871 -58.65 21.56 35.88
C LYS A 871 -60.09 21.18 35.50
N GLY A 872 -60.34 21.02 34.20
CA GLY A 872 -61.66 20.76 33.62
C GLY A 872 -62.26 21.92 32.80
N GLY A 873 -61.56 23.05 32.63
CA GLY A 873 -61.90 24.09 31.65
C GLY A 873 -62.92 25.14 32.12
N ASN A 874 -63.23 25.20 33.43
CA ASN A 874 -64.09 26.27 33.96
C ASN A 874 -63.24 27.50 34.30
N GLN A 875 -63.65 28.67 33.80
CA GLN A 875 -63.00 29.94 34.07
C GLN A 875 -63.36 30.52 35.46
N PHE A 876 -62.47 31.34 36.02
CA PHE A 876 -62.67 32.04 37.29
C PHE A 876 -63.88 32.98 37.24
N GLY A 877 -63.97 33.74 36.15
CA GLY A 877 -65.12 34.58 35.79
C GLY A 877 -65.20 35.91 36.53
N GLU A 878 -65.90 36.86 35.91
CA GLU A 878 -66.10 38.20 36.49
C GLU A 878 -66.89 38.17 37.82
N GLU A 879 -67.83 37.24 37.96
CA GLU A 879 -68.64 37.11 39.18
C GLU A 879 -67.79 36.74 40.40
N ALA A 880 -66.79 35.86 40.21
CA ALA A 880 -65.86 35.50 41.28
C ALA A 880 -65.00 36.71 41.66
N LEU A 881 -64.45 37.44 40.68
CA LEU A 881 -63.68 38.66 40.91
C LEU A 881 -64.47 39.71 41.70
N MET A 882 -65.73 39.96 41.31
CA MET A 882 -66.62 40.90 42.03
C MET A 882 -66.90 40.43 43.46
N LYS A 883 -67.11 39.12 43.67
CA LYS A 883 -67.33 38.54 44.99
C LYS A 883 -66.09 38.68 45.87
N SER A 884 -64.90 38.45 45.33
CA SER A 884 -63.62 38.66 46.02
C SER A 884 -63.44 40.12 46.40
N LEU A 885 -63.72 41.05 45.48
CA LEU A 885 -63.67 42.49 45.75
C LEU A 885 -64.63 42.89 46.89
N TRP A 886 -65.87 42.42 46.86
CA TRP A 886 -66.85 42.66 47.92
C TRP A 886 -66.37 42.11 49.29
N LYS A 887 -65.85 40.88 49.30
CA LYS A 887 -65.36 40.18 50.50
C LYS A 887 -64.17 40.89 51.15
N TYR A 888 -63.29 41.49 50.36
CA TYR A 888 -62.03 42.06 50.84
C TYR A 888 -61.99 43.59 50.88
N SER A 889 -63.06 44.29 50.47
CA SER A 889 -63.12 45.75 50.32
C SER A 889 -62.69 46.57 51.55
N ALA A 890 -62.86 46.01 52.75
CA ALA A 890 -62.44 46.65 54.01
C ALA A 890 -60.90 46.80 54.15
N ASN A 891 -60.10 45.97 53.48
CA ASN A 891 -58.63 45.96 53.60
C ASN A 891 -57.95 47.11 52.82
N ASP A 892 -56.65 47.32 53.03
CA ASP A 892 -55.83 48.20 52.18
C ASP A 892 -55.68 47.64 50.75
N ALA A 893 -55.31 48.50 49.79
CA ALA A 893 -55.26 48.13 48.37
C ALA A 893 -54.31 46.95 48.09
N ALA A 894 -53.16 46.92 48.76
CA ALA A 894 -52.17 45.85 48.63
C ALA A 894 -52.70 44.49 49.15
N THR A 895 -53.46 44.52 50.24
CA THR A 895 -54.08 43.31 50.81
C THR A 895 -55.24 42.83 49.95
N ILE A 896 -56.05 43.73 49.37
CA ILE A 896 -57.09 43.37 48.40
C ILE A 896 -56.45 42.67 47.19
N LEU A 897 -55.46 43.30 46.57
CA LEU A 897 -54.71 42.74 45.43
C LEU A 897 -54.19 41.34 45.73
N ARG A 898 -53.45 41.19 46.84
CA ARG A 898 -52.88 39.91 47.27
C ARG A 898 -53.96 38.85 47.48
N LYS A 899 -55.07 39.19 48.13
CA LYS A 899 -56.17 38.24 48.38
C LYS A 899 -56.84 37.76 47.10
N ILE A 900 -57.03 38.65 46.13
CA ILE A 900 -57.57 38.27 44.81
C ILE A 900 -56.58 37.35 44.07
N MET A 901 -55.28 37.69 44.07
CA MET A 901 -54.25 36.85 43.45
C MET A 901 -54.10 35.48 44.13
N ASP A 902 -54.23 35.42 45.46
CA ASP A 902 -54.19 34.16 46.21
C ASP A 902 -55.40 33.27 45.86
N GLU A 903 -56.62 33.83 45.79
CA GLU A 903 -57.82 33.08 45.38
C GLU A 903 -57.74 32.61 43.92
N LEU A 904 -57.16 33.43 43.03
CA LEU A 904 -56.92 33.05 41.64
C LEU A 904 -55.95 31.87 41.54
N LYS A 905 -54.86 31.90 42.31
CA LYS A 905 -53.89 30.80 42.37
C LYS A 905 -54.49 29.53 42.96
N GLU A 906 -55.29 29.64 44.02
CA GLU A 906 -56.00 28.52 44.64
C GLU A 906 -57.02 27.91 43.67
N PHE A 907 -57.71 28.75 42.88
CA PHE A 907 -58.66 28.30 41.86
C PHE A 907 -57.98 27.52 40.73
N SER A 908 -56.88 28.02 40.18
CA SER A 908 -56.16 27.37 39.07
C SER A 908 -55.39 26.10 39.49
N GLY A 909 -54.97 25.98 40.75
CA GLY A 909 -54.30 24.78 41.26
C GLY A 909 -52.91 24.55 40.63
N GLU A 910 -52.70 23.37 40.05
CA GLU A 910 -51.46 22.98 39.36
C GLU A 910 -51.48 23.27 37.84
N GLU A 911 -52.58 23.81 37.30
CA GLU A 911 -52.67 24.13 35.88
C GLU A 911 -51.71 25.27 35.49
N GLU A 912 -51.13 25.18 34.30
CA GLU A 912 -50.26 26.24 33.76
C GLU A 912 -51.07 27.50 33.46
N GLN A 913 -50.47 28.66 33.70
CA GLN A 913 -51.10 29.94 33.39
C GLN A 913 -51.22 30.11 31.88
N HIS A 914 -52.45 30.28 31.38
CA HIS A 914 -52.70 30.38 29.94
C HIS A 914 -52.58 31.81 29.39
N ASP A 915 -52.82 32.84 30.20
CA ASP A 915 -52.71 34.25 29.80
C ASP A 915 -52.16 35.16 30.89
N ASP A 916 -51.70 36.35 30.53
CA ASP A 916 -51.12 37.30 31.47
C ASP A 916 -52.16 37.81 32.48
N GLN A 917 -51.72 37.99 33.73
CA GLN A 917 -52.60 38.35 34.83
C GLN A 917 -52.20 39.69 35.41
N THR A 918 -52.98 40.72 35.13
CA THR A 918 -52.75 42.09 35.62
C THR A 918 -53.94 42.58 36.42
N ILE A 919 -53.68 43.08 37.63
CA ILE A 919 -54.68 43.68 38.51
C ILE A 919 -54.12 44.97 39.09
N VAL A 920 -54.90 46.05 39.02
CA VAL A 920 -54.63 47.31 39.71
C VAL A 920 -55.82 47.66 40.61
N VAL A 921 -55.55 47.87 41.88
CA VAL A 921 -56.52 48.25 42.92
C VAL A 921 -56.26 49.69 43.35
N VAL A 922 -57.31 50.51 43.34
CA VAL A 922 -57.29 51.89 43.86
C VAL A 922 -58.39 52.01 44.90
N LYS A 923 -58.05 52.34 46.15
CA LYS A 923 -58.99 52.56 47.25
C LYS A 923 -58.95 54.01 47.68
N ALA A 924 -60.11 54.66 47.73
CA ALA A 924 -60.24 56.02 48.24
C ALA A 924 -60.04 56.03 49.77
N ARG A 925 -59.09 56.81 50.26
CA ARG A 925 -58.85 57.03 51.70
C ARG A 925 -59.66 58.24 52.21
N PRO A 926 -59.95 58.28 53.53
CA PRO A 926 -60.70 59.37 54.17
C PRO A 926 -60.15 60.77 53.89
#